data_AF-A0A924S5E3-F1
#
_entry.id   AF-A0A924S5E3-F1
#
_cell.length_a   1.000
_cell.length_b   1.000
_cell.length_c   1.000
_cell.angle_alpha   90.00
_cell.angle_beta   90.00
_cell.angle_gamma   90.00
#
_symmetry.space_group_name_H-M   'P 1'
#
loop_
_entity.id
_entity.type
_entity.pdbx_description
1 polymer ?
#
loop_
_entity_poly.entity_id
_entity_poly.type
_entity_poly.pdbx_seq_one_letter_code
_entity_poly.pdbx_strand_id
1 'polypeptide(L)'
;MPRAVARVDRTSQPLQLTGVALEQAALDVLRHPTVASKRFLISIGDRTVGGLSHRDQMVGPWQVPVADVAVTLADYKGFAGEAMSMGERTPLASVDAPASGRMAVAESITNLLAAPFELSRVKLSCNWMAACGEPGEDAALYDTVRAVGMELCPALGISVPVGKDSLSMRTRWSDAGKTKQVVAPVSLIVTAFASIADVRGTRTPELAREDSALILVDLGRGQNRMAGSVLAQTLQQFGDAVPDLDDPKLLVSLVDAVNALRAQGLLLAYHDRSDGGLWAAACEMAFAGHTGLSLNVDMLVTEALGADVGDAKNWAAQVGERRNEQTLKALFNEELGALLQVPAAQRDAAMRVLRTHGLSAHSHVVGKPNDRGIVEVWRDAKSVFARPLVELQQAWDDTSWRISKLRDNPACADSEHALAGRADDPGLHVALTFDPAENVAAPFLNLARPKVAILREQGVNSHVEMSYAMSQGGFDTYDVHMSDLHSGRVTLDQFKGFVACGGFSYGDTLGAGEGWARSVMFNPVLAQQFEAFFGKTDTFALGVCNGCQMLAALSPIIPGAQDWPKFTRNRSEQFEARLSQVEVLESPSIFFAGMAGSRLPIAVAHGEGYADFSQRGDAAKVKAVMRYVDHHGKPTEAYPLNPNGSPGGLTAVTTADGRYTAIMPHAERVFRNVQMSWSGGDTSAPSPWARMFGNARKWIG
;
A
#
# COMPACT_ATOMS: atom_id res chain seq x y z
N MET A 1 -24.09 -27.29 -33.20
CA MET A 1 -23.09 -28.37 -33.25
C MET A 1 -22.54 -28.55 -31.84
N PRO A 2 -22.46 -29.78 -31.29
CA PRO A 2 -21.74 -29.99 -30.04
C PRO A 2 -20.28 -29.59 -30.26
N ARG A 3 -19.74 -28.81 -29.32
CA ARG A 3 -18.35 -28.35 -29.37
C ARG A 3 -17.47 -29.53 -28.99
N ALA A 4 -16.61 -29.98 -29.90
CA ALA A 4 -15.64 -31.03 -29.61
C ALA A 4 -14.55 -30.46 -28.70
N VAL A 5 -14.52 -30.87 -27.44
CA VAL A 5 -13.51 -30.48 -26.45
C VAL A 5 -12.44 -31.57 -26.41
N ALA A 6 -11.18 -31.20 -26.66
CA ALA A 6 -10.04 -32.09 -26.59
C ALA A 6 -9.03 -31.58 -25.57
N ARG A 7 -8.46 -32.49 -24.77
CA ARG A 7 -7.28 -32.21 -23.95
C ARG A 7 -6.05 -32.18 -24.84
N VAL A 8 -5.13 -31.25 -24.56
CA VAL A 8 -3.86 -31.10 -25.27
C VAL A 8 -2.77 -31.13 -24.22
N ASP A 9 -1.88 -32.12 -24.31
CA ASP A 9 -0.71 -32.20 -23.44
C ASP A 9 0.30 -31.13 -23.88
N ARG A 10 0.66 -30.24 -22.96
CA ARG A 10 1.65 -29.18 -23.18
C ARG A 10 2.94 -29.57 -22.47
N THR A 11 4.03 -29.64 -23.23
CA THR A 11 5.36 -29.90 -22.67
C THR A 11 6.29 -28.75 -23.04
N SER A 12 7.12 -28.35 -22.09
CA SER A 12 8.17 -27.35 -22.28
C SER A 12 9.54 -27.98 -22.02
N GLN A 13 10.60 -27.36 -22.52
CA GLN A 13 11.96 -27.84 -22.30
C GLN A 13 12.42 -27.54 -20.86
N PRO A 14 13.29 -28.39 -20.29
CA PRO A 14 13.93 -28.10 -19.00
C PRO A 14 14.65 -26.74 -19.04
N LEU A 15 14.54 -25.99 -17.94
CA LEU A 15 15.18 -24.69 -17.81
C LEU A 15 16.71 -24.86 -17.78
N GLN A 16 17.43 -24.16 -18.65
CA GLN A 16 18.89 -24.16 -18.68
C GLN A 16 19.43 -22.99 -17.85
N LEU A 17 20.11 -23.33 -16.75
CA LEU A 17 20.71 -22.36 -15.82
C LEU A 17 22.26 -22.38 -15.85
N THR A 18 22.87 -23.28 -16.62
CA THR A 18 24.32 -23.32 -16.81
C THR A 18 24.81 -22.00 -17.39
N GLY A 19 25.84 -21.41 -16.76
CA GLY A 19 26.42 -20.13 -17.19
C GLY A 19 25.61 -18.88 -16.81
N VAL A 20 24.43 -19.02 -16.17
CA VAL A 20 23.66 -17.87 -15.68
C VAL A 20 24.36 -17.27 -14.45
N ALA A 21 24.82 -16.03 -14.58
CA ALA A 21 25.45 -15.31 -13.47
C ALA A 21 24.41 -14.87 -12.43
N LEU A 22 24.60 -15.25 -11.17
CA LEU A 22 23.73 -14.88 -10.05
C LEU A 22 23.49 -13.36 -9.97
N GLU A 23 24.53 -12.57 -10.21
CA GLU A 23 24.46 -11.12 -10.13
C GLU A 23 23.53 -10.50 -11.19
N GLN A 24 23.59 -11.01 -12.42
CA GLN A 24 22.71 -10.56 -13.50
C GLN A 24 21.26 -11.00 -13.22
N ALA A 25 21.06 -12.26 -12.82
CA ALA A 25 19.75 -12.80 -12.46
C ALA A 25 19.07 -11.99 -11.34
N ALA A 26 19.83 -11.65 -10.28
CA ALA A 26 19.35 -10.87 -9.15
C ALA A 26 18.84 -9.48 -9.55
N LEU A 27 19.51 -8.80 -10.49
CA LEU A 27 19.11 -7.48 -10.97
C LEU A 27 17.96 -7.55 -11.98
N ASP A 28 17.99 -8.52 -12.90
CA ASP A 28 16.97 -8.64 -13.94
C ASP A 28 15.61 -9.05 -13.37
N VAL A 29 15.60 -9.94 -12.37
CA VAL A 29 14.36 -10.30 -11.67
C VAL A 29 13.76 -9.08 -10.97
N LEU A 30 14.56 -8.29 -10.24
CA LEU A 30 14.06 -7.08 -9.57
C LEU A 30 13.55 -6.02 -10.54
N ARG A 31 14.10 -5.94 -11.76
CA ARG A 31 13.66 -5.01 -12.80
C ARG A 31 12.42 -5.48 -13.55
N HIS A 32 12.09 -6.76 -13.50
CA HIS A 32 10.94 -7.30 -14.22
C HIS A 32 9.64 -6.64 -13.70
N PRO A 33 8.75 -6.10 -14.56
CA PRO A 33 7.59 -5.35 -14.10
C PRO A 33 6.68 -6.06 -13.10
N THR A 34 6.58 -7.39 -13.17
CA THR A 34 5.83 -8.22 -12.22
C THR A 34 6.42 -8.17 -10.80
N VAL A 35 7.74 -8.03 -10.65
CA VAL A 35 8.42 -7.93 -9.34
C VAL A 35 8.66 -6.48 -8.95
N ALA A 36 9.14 -5.66 -9.88
CA ALA A 36 9.53 -4.26 -9.69
C ALA A 36 8.47 -3.42 -8.97
N SER A 37 8.91 -2.34 -8.32
CA SER A 37 8.09 -1.35 -7.63
C SER A 37 6.79 -1.03 -8.37
N LYS A 38 5.66 -1.16 -7.68
CA LYS A 38 4.33 -0.82 -8.21
C LYS A 38 3.94 0.62 -7.95
N ARG A 39 4.83 1.47 -7.44
CA ARG A 39 4.54 2.83 -7.00
C ARG A 39 3.69 3.64 -7.98
N PHE A 40 3.99 3.55 -9.28
CA PHE A 40 3.25 4.25 -10.34
C PHE A 40 1.76 3.88 -10.42
N LEU A 41 1.35 2.71 -9.92
CA LEU A 41 -0.05 2.27 -9.79
C LEU A 41 -0.67 2.68 -8.46
N ILE A 42 0.14 2.87 -7.42
CA ILE A 42 -0.32 3.04 -6.03
C ILE A 42 -0.54 4.52 -5.68
N SER A 43 0.38 5.41 -6.04
CA SER A 43 0.30 6.83 -5.63
C SER A 43 -0.75 7.64 -6.39
N ILE A 44 -1.28 7.11 -7.50
CA ILE A 44 -2.30 7.76 -8.33
C ILE A 44 -3.74 7.52 -7.85
N GLY A 45 -3.95 6.55 -6.95
CA GLY A 45 -5.25 6.20 -6.41
C GLY A 45 -5.33 6.52 -4.92
N ASP A 46 -6.45 7.08 -4.48
CA ASP A 46 -6.70 7.36 -3.06
C ASP A 46 -6.68 6.06 -2.23
N ARG A 47 -6.06 6.12 -1.04
CA ARG A 47 -5.91 4.99 -0.10
C ARG A 47 -6.44 5.28 1.30
N THR A 48 -7.13 6.42 1.48
CA THR A 48 -7.47 6.98 2.80
C THR A 48 -8.91 7.48 2.89
N VAL A 49 -9.58 7.74 1.76
CA VAL A 49 -10.98 8.20 1.74
C VAL A 49 -11.90 7.28 2.53
N GLY A 50 -12.84 7.88 3.26
CA GLY A 50 -13.70 7.18 4.19
C GLY A 50 -13.09 7.00 5.57
N GLY A 51 -11.78 7.22 5.77
CA GLY A 51 -11.12 7.17 7.08
C GLY A 51 -11.17 5.78 7.74
N LEU A 52 -11.21 4.71 6.94
CA LEU A 52 -11.29 3.34 7.43
C LEU A 52 -10.12 2.46 6.98
N SER A 53 -9.16 3.00 6.23
CA SER A 53 -7.96 2.25 5.84
C SER A 53 -7.07 2.01 7.06
N HIS A 54 -6.75 0.74 7.36
CA HIS A 54 -5.77 0.36 8.37
C HIS A 54 -4.43 0.00 7.74
N ARG A 55 -4.48 -0.79 6.66
CA ARG A 55 -3.31 -1.22 5.92
C ARG A 55 -3.52 -0.97 4.44
N ASP A 56 -2.81 0.01 3.91
CA ASP A 56 -2.63 0.21 2.49
C ASP A 56 -1.33 -0.46 2.00
N GLN A 57 -1.06 -0.34 0.71
CA GLN A 57 0.07 -0.97 0.01
C GLN A 57 1.44 -0.44 0.47
N MET A 58 1.50 0.80 0.95
CA MET A 58 2.74 1.45 1.38
C MET A 58 3.11 1.01 2.80
N VAL A 59 4.37 0.64 3.02
CA VAL A 59 4.83 0.05 4.28
C VAL A 59 5.96 0.88 4.90
N GLY A 60 5.88 1.04 6.22
CA GLY A 60 6.94 1.60 7.05
C GLY A 60 7.22 3.10 6.87
N PRO A 61 8.22 3.63 7.59
CA PRO A 61 8.61 5.04 7.51
C PRO A 61 9.03 5.50 6.11
N TRP A 62 9.49 4.58 5.25
CA TRP A 62 9.93 4.88 3.88
C TRP A 62 8.83 4.65 2.84
N GLN A 63 7.62 4.26 3.26
CA GLN A 63 6.43 4.11 2.41
C GLN A 63 6.69 3.26 1.14
N VAL A 64 7.25 2.06 1.33
CA VAL A 64 7.59 1.13 0.24
C VAL A 64 6.36 0.29 -0.15
N PRO A 65 5.97 0.19 -1.45
CA PRO A 65 4.71 -0.44 -1.87
C PRO A 65 4.78 -1.98 -1.91
N VAL A 66 4.88 -2.63 -0.75
CA VAL A 66 5.08 -4.09 -0.60
C VAL A 66 4.11 -4.78 0.36
N ALA A 67 3.06 -4.12 0.85
CA ALA A 67 2.11 -4.81 1.73
C ALA A 67 1.39 -5.96 0.99
N ASP A 68 1.41 -7.16 1.58
CA ASP A 68 0.73 -8.35 1.05
C ASP A 68 -0.80 -8.24 1.06
N VAL A 69 -1.33 -7.47 2.01
CA VAL A 69 -2.76 -7.43 2.34
C VAL A 69 -3.24 -6.00 2.51
N ALA A 70 -4.44 -5.71 1.98
CA ALA A 70 -5.18 -4.50 2.33
C ALA A 70 -6.11 -4.80 3.51
N VAL A 71 -6.14 -3.91 4.50
CA VAL A 71 -7.02 -4.06 5.68
C VAL A 71 -7.80 -2.78 5.92
N THR A 72 -9.12 -2.90 6.08
CA THR A 72 -10.03 -1.82 6.47
C THR A 72 -10.63 -2.06 7.85
N LEU A 73 -10.99 -0.99 8.53
CA LEU A 73 -11.78 -0.99 9.75
C LEU A 73 -13.27 -1.08 9.39
N ALA A 74 -14.02 -1.85 10.19
CA ALA A 74 -15.46 -1.99 10.04
C ALA A 74 -16.21 -0.71 10.48
N ASP A 75 -15.62 0.06 11.40
CA ASP A 75 -16.16 1.32 11.90
C ASP A 75 -15.06 2.26 12.44
N TYR A 76 -15.46 3.46 12.89
CA TYR A 76 -14.54 4.49 13.40
C TYR A 76 -14.13 4.33 14.88
N LYS A 77 -14.65 3.33 15.60
CA LYS A 77 -14.48 3.18 17.06
C LYS A 77 -13.71 1.92 17.43
N GLY A 78 -14.15 0.78 16.94
CA GLY A 78 -13.60 -0.54 17.19
C GLY A 78 -12.31 -0.81 16.41
N PHE A 79 -11.89 -2.07 16.49
CA PHE A 79 -10.73 -2.61 15.79
C PHE A 79 -11.09 -3.81 14.91
N ALA A 80 -12.38 -4.17 14.80
CA ALA A 80 -12.81 -5.16 13.82
C ALA A 80 -12.67 -4.58 12.40
N GLY A 81 -12.57 -5.45 11.42
CA GLY A 81 -12.32 -5.03 10.05
C GLY A 81 -12.41 -6.14 9.01
N GLU A 82 -11.91 -5.83 7.83
CA GLU A 82 -11.89 -6.71 6.67
C GLU A 82 -10.49 -6.72 6.06
N ALA A 83 -10.03 -7.89 5.65
CA ALA A 83 -8.78 -8.10 4.94
C ALA A 83 -9.05 -8.56 3.51
N MET A 84 -8.26 -8.05 2.57
CA MET A 84 -8.33 -8.34 1.15
C MET A 84 -6.94 -8.62 0.60
N SER A 85 -6.82 -9.66 -0.21
CA SER A 85 -5.58 -10.01 -0.91
C SER A 85 -5.89 -10.59 -2.28
N MET A 86 -4.87 -10.68 -3.13
CA MET A 86 -4.96 -11.27 -4.45
C MET A 86 -3.93 -12.37 -4.62
N GLY A 87 -4.23 -13.34 -5.48
CA GLY A 87 -3.29 -14.35 -5.93
C GLY A 87 -3.54 -14.69 -7.39
N GLU A 88 -2.46 -14.88 -8.14
CA GLU A 88 -2.48 -15.21 -9.56
C GLU A 88 -1.17 -15.87 -9.97
N ARG A 89 -1.24 -16.87 -10.84
CA ARG A 89 -0.04 -17.47 -11.41
C ARG A 89 -0.24 -17.87 -12.85
N THR A 90 -0.74 -16.92 -13.62
CA THR A 90 -1.23 -17.13 -14.99
C THR A 90 -0.22 -17.78 -15.95
N PRO A 91 1.11 -17.53 -15.87
CA PRO A 91 2.06 -18.19 -16.77
C PRO A 91 2.05 -19.71 -16.68
N LEU A 92 1.82 -20.30 -15.49
CA LEU A 92 1.86 -21.75 -15.26
C LEU A 92 0.85 -22.50 -16.11
N ALA A 93 -0.29 -21.88 -16.44
CA ALA A 93 -1.33 -22.48 -17.27
C ALA A 93 -0.90 -22.74 -18.73
N SER A 94 0.26 -22.21 -19.13
CA SER A 94 0.90 -22.56 -20.40
C SER A 94 1.37 -24.01 -20.43
N VAL A 95 1.56 -24.65 -19.26
CA VAL A 95 1.95 -26.07 -19.13
C VAL A 95 0.95 -26.85 -18.28
N ASP A 96 0.61 -26.34 -17.09
CA ASP A 96 -0.33 -26.97 -16.15
C ASP A 96 -1.34 -25.94 -15.62
N ALA A 97 -2.52 -25.91 -16.25
CA ALA A 97 -3.59 -24.99 -15.86
C ALA A 97 -4.22 -25.34 -14.49
N PRO A 98 -4.47 -26.61 -14.14
CA PRO A 98 -4.87 -26.97 -12.78
C PRO A 98 -3.91 -26.46 -11.68
N ALA A 99 -2.59 -26.59 -11.89
CA ALA A 99 -1.60 -26.07 -10.94
C ALA A 99 -1.67 -24.55 -10.82
N SER A 100 -1.83 -23.82 -11.94
CA SER A 100 -2.00 -22.36 -11.90
C SER A 100 -3.19 -21.93 -11.05
N GLY A 101 -4.30 -22.66 -11.13
CA GLY A 101 -5.50 -22.40 -10.32
C GLY A 101 -5.28 -22.65 -8.83
N ARG A 102 -4.59 -23.75 -8.48
CA ARG A 102 -4.25 -24.06 -7.08
C ARG A 102 -3.27 -23.04 -6.49
N MET A 103 -2.24 -22.67 -7.24
CA MET A 103 -1.27 -21.64 -6.88
C MET A 103 -1.94 -20.28 -6.66
N ALA A 104 -2.85 -19.85 -7.55
CA ALA A 104 -3.57 -18.59 -7.40
C ALA A 104 -4.44 -18.54 -6.13
N VAL A 105 -5.13 -19.64 -5.78
CA VAL A 105 -5.86 -19.73 -4.51
C VAL A 105 -4.91 -19.66 -3.33
N ALA A 106 -3.83 -20.43 -3.36
CA ALA A 106 -2.89 -20.53 -2.25
C ALA A 106 -2.14 -19.22 -2.00
N GLU A 107 -1.69 -18.54 -3.05
CA GLU A 107 -1.06 -17.22 -2.97
C GLU A 107 -2.02 -16.19 -2.38
N SER A 108 -3.29 -16.20 -2.80
CA SER A 108 -4.26 -15.27 -2.20
C SER A 108 -4.36 -15.46 -0.69
N ILE A 109 -4.19 -16.70 -0.20
CA ILE A 109 -4.20 -17.02 1.24
C ILE A 109 -2.87 -16.66 1.92
N THR A 110 -1.71 -16.90 1.29
CA THR A 110 -0.41 -16.50 1.85
C THR A 110 -0.29 -14.98 1.92
N ASN A 111 -0.79 -14.25 0.94
CA ASN A 111 -0.88 -12.79 1.00
C ASN A 111 -1.82 -12.32 2.14
N LEU A 112 -3.01 -12.93 2.24
CA LEU A 112 -3.97 -12.61 3.30
C LEU A 112 -3.40 -12.83 4.71
N LEU A 113 -2.43 -13.74 4.85
CA LEU A 113 -1.90 -14.23 6.13
C LEU A 113 -1.02 -13.22 6.87
N ALA A 114 -0.68 -12.11 6.20
CA ALA A 114 -0.20 -10.92 6.88
C ALA A 114 -1.23 -10.40 7.92
N ALA A 115 -2.54 -10.60 7.70
CA ALA A 115 -3.61 -10.26 8.64
C ALA A 115 -4.04 -11.44 9.55
N PRO A 116 -4.61 -11.17 10.74
CA PRO A 116 -5.06 -12.20 11.68
C PRO A 116 -6.47 -12.72 11.34
N PHE A 117 -6.55 -13.67 10.40
CA PHE A 117 -7.82 -14.29 10.00
C PHE A 117 -7.91 -15.78 10.38
N GLU A 118 -9.15 -16.30 10.42
CA GLU A 118 -9.44 -17.73 10.49
C GLU A 118 -9.79 -18.26 9.10
N LEU A 119 -9.16 -19.35 8.67
CA LEU A 119 -9.31 -19.87 7.29
C LEU A 119 -10.77 -20.10 6.89
N SER A 120 -11.59 -20.61 7.80
CA SER A 120 -13.03 -20.86 7.58
C SER A 120 -13.85 -19.61 7.22
N ARG A 121 -13.35 -18.41 7.58
CA ARG A 121 -13.99 -17.13 7.28
C ARG A 121 -13.65 -16.60 5.89
N VAL A 122 -12.66 -17.19 5.21
CA VAL A 122 -12.22 -16.75 3.90
C VAL A 122 -13.31 -17.00 2.85
N LYS A 123 -13.57 -15.98 2.04
CA LYS A 123 -14.43 -16.01 0.86
C LYS A 123 -13.64 -15.58 -0.36
N LEU A 124 -13.78 -16.32 -1.45
CA LEU A 124 -13.04 -16.07 -2.67
C LEU A 124 -13.94 -15.46 -3.76
N SER A 125 -13.41 -14.49 -4.49
CA SER A 125 -13.85 -14.19 -5.84
C SER A 125 -12.93 -14.89 -6.83
N CYS A 126 -13.48 -15.71 -7.73
CA CYS A 126 -12.70 -16.32 -8.81
C CYS A 126 -13.07 -15.68 -10.16
N ASN A 127 -12.10 -14.99 -10.78
CA ASN A 127 -12.27 -14.37 -12.09
C ASN A 127 -11.51 -15.17 -13.15
N TRP A 128 -12.24 -15.72 -14.12
CA TRP A 128 -11.74 -16.68 -15.10
C TRP A 128 -11.54 -16.04 -16.47
N MET A 129 -10.31 -15.96 -16.94
CA MET A 129 -9.96 -15.53 -18.28
C MET A 129 -9.52 -16.75 -19.10
N ALA A 130 -10.06 -16.94 -20.30
CA ALA A 130 -9.65 -18.03 -21.17
C ALA A 130 -9.84 -17.68 -22.64
N ALA A 131 -9.08 -18.33 -23.53
CA ALA A 131 -9.26 -18.21 -24.97
C ALA A 131 -10.15 -19.34 -25.49
N CYS A 132 -11.41 -19.39 -25.05
CA CYS A 132 -12.30 -20.50 -25.40
C CYS A 132 -12.38 -20.68 -26.93
N GLY A 133 -12.07 -21.90 -27.36
CA GLY A 133 -12.18 -22.37 -28.75
C GLY A 133 -10.82 -22.53 -29.41
N GLU A 134 -9.78 -22.04 -28.75
CA GLU A 134 -8.41 -22.42 -29.06
C GLU A 134 -8.14 -23.86 -28.60
N PRO A 135 -7.28 -24.61 -29.31
CA PRO A 135 -6.95 -25.99 -28.95
C PRO A 135 -6.49 -26.14 -27.49
N GLY A 136 -7.16 -27.02 -26.74
CA GLY A 136 -6.85 -27.35 -25.35
C GLY A 136 -7.41 -26.39 -24.29
N GLU A 137 -7.70 -25.12 -24.62
CA GLU A 137 -8.10 -24.11 -23.63
C GLU A 137 -9.45 -24.42 -22.96
N ASP A 138 -10.42 -24.98 -23.70
CA ASP A 138 -11.72 -25.36 -23.13
C ASP A 138 -11.58 -26.47 -22.08
N ALA A 139 -10.69 -27.44 -22.32
CA ALA A 139 -10.43 -28.54 -21.39
C ALA A 139 -9.59 -28.07 -20.20
N ALA A 140 -8.57 -27.24 -20.45
CA ALA A 140 -7.76 -26.63 -19.41
C ALA A 140 -8.61 -25.80 -18.45
N LEU A 141 -9.56 -25.00 -18.95
CA LEU A 141 -10.49 -24.24 -18.12
C LEU A 141 -11.33 -25.16 -17.25
N TYR A 142 -11.93 -26.21 -17.82
CA TYR A 142 -12.74 -27.17 -17.07
C TYR A 142 -11.93 -27.87 -15.97
N ASP A 143 -10.75 -28.38 -16.30
CA ASP A 143 -9.89 -29.11 -15.36
C ASP A 143 -9.39 -28.17 -14.24
N THR A 144 -9.12 -26.89 -14.54
CA THR A 144 -8.75 -25.88 -13.54
C THR A 144 -9.91 -25.52 -12.61
N VAL A 145 -11.11 -25.29 -13.17
CA VAL A 145 -12.33 -25.03 -12.37
C VAL A 145 -12.63 -26.21 -11.45
N ARG A 146 -12.46 -27.45 -11.93
CA ARG A 146 -12.61 -28.65 -11.11
C ARG A 146 -11.57 -28.70 -9.99
N ALA A 147 -10.29 -28.51 -10.31
CA ALA A 147 -9.21 -28.53 -9.32
C ALA A 147 -9.42 -27.50 -8.20
N VAL A 148 -9.92 -26.31 -8.53
CA VAL A 148 -10.20 -25.26 -7.56
C VAL A 148 -11.52 -25.51 -6.81
N GLY A 149 -12.62 -25.65 -7.53
CA GLY A 149 -13.97 -25.63 -6.98
C GLY A 149 -14.46 -26.96 -6.40
N MET A 150 -13.96 -28.09 -6.91
CA MET A 150 -14.41 -29.43 -6.50
C MET A 150 -13.39 -30.16 -5.62
N GLU A 151 -12.14 -29.69 -5.56
CA GLU A 151 -11.04 -30.37 -4.88
C GLU A 151 -10.40 -29.45 -3.82
N LEU A 152 -9.69 -28.39 -4.24
CA LEU A 152 -8.92 -27.55 -3.32
C LEU A 152 -9.79 -26.75 -2.33
N CYS A 153 -10.75 -25.95 -2.82
CA CYS A 153 -11.58 -25.11 -1.93
C CYS A 153 -12.37 -25.95 -0.91
N PRO A 154 -13.01 -27.08 -1.29
CA PRO A 154 -13.59 -28.00 -0.32
C PRO A 154 -12.59 -28.56 0.69
N ALA A 155 -11.37 -28.92 0.25
CA ALA A 155 -10.33 -29.43 1.15
C ALA A 155 -9.84 -28.38 2.16
N LEU A 156 -9.84 -27.10 1.79
CA LEU A 156 -9.51 -25.98 2.67
C LEU A 156 -10.70 -25.50 3.53
N GLY A 157 -11.93 -25.97 3.25
CA GLY A 157 -13.13 -25.53 3.95
C GLY A 157 -13.55 -24.09 3.62
N ILE A 158 -13.18 -23.58 2.44
CA ILE A 158 -13.48 -22.22 1.99
C ILE A 158 -14.42 -22.23 0.78
N SER A 159 -15.14 -21.12 0.56
CA SER A 159 -16.16 -21.03 -0.48
C SER A 159 -15.85 -19.94 -1.50
N VAL A 160 -16.29 -20.16 -2.74
CA VAL A 160 -16.27 -19.18 -3.85
C VAL A 160 -17.70 -18.65 -4.06
N PRO A 161 -18.19 -17.67 -3.29
CA PRO A 161 -19.56 -17.17 -3.43
C PRO A 161 -19.77 -16.22 -4.63
N VAL A 162 -18.69 -15.74 -5.25
CA VAL A 162 -18.75 -14.78 -6.35
C VAL A 162 -17.65 -15.06 -7.38
N GLY A 163 -17.87 -14.64 -8.61
CA GLY A 163 -16.90 -14.77 -9.69
C GLY A 163 -17.42 -14.17 -10.98
N LYS A 164 -16.56 -14.15 -12.00
CA LYS A 164 -16.89 -13.70 -13.35
C LYS A 164 -16.01 -14.42 -14.36
N ASP A 165 -16.40 -14.42 -15.62
CA ASP A 165 -15.64 -14.99 -16.72
C ASP A 165 -15.47 -14.02 -17.91
N SER A 166 -14.37 -14.20 -18.64
CA SER A 166 -14.05 -13.55 -19.91
C SER A 166 -13.39 -14.56 -20.84
N LEU A 167 -14.15 -15.05 -21.84
CA LEU A 167 -13.85 -16.28 -22.58
C LEU A 167 -13.31 -16.06 -24.01
N SER A 168 -12.84 -14.85 -24.32
CA SER A 168 -12.33 -14.48 -25.65
C SER A 168 -10.92 -13.89 -25.60
N MET A 169 -10.05 -14.41 -24.73
CA MET A 169 -8.71 -13.86 -24.46
C MET A 169 -7.68 -14.21 -25.55
N ARG A 170 -7.96 -13.81 -26.79
CA ARG A 170 -7.08 -13.94 -27.96
C ARG A 170 -7.18 -12.72 -28.86
N THR A 171 -6.09 -12.43 -29.57
CA THR A 171 -6.05 -11.39 -30.60
C THR A 171 -5.41 -11.95 -31.86
N ARG A 172 -6.05 -11.74 -33.03
CA ARG A 172 -5.56 -12.20 -34.34
C ARG A 172 -5.47 -11.02 -35.30
N TRP A 173 -4.37 -10.91 -36.04
CA TRP A 173 -4.16 -9.86 -37.03
C TRP A 173 -3.34 -10.36 -38.23
N SER A 174 -3.28 -9.56 -39.30
CA SER A 174 -2.41 -9.81 -40.46
C SER A 174 -1.21 -8.88 -40.40
N ASP A 175 -0.01 -9.43 -40.56
CA ASP A 175 1.24 -8.69 -40.62
C ASP A 175 2.10 -9.21 -41.78
N ALA A 176 2.43 -8.32 -42.71
CA ALA A 176 3.11 -8.66 -43.97
C ALA A 176 2.46 -9.86 -44.71
N GLY A 177 1.13 -9.95 -44.70
CA GLY A 177 0.37 -11.04 -45.34
C GLY A 177 0.36 -12.37 -44.56
N LYS A 178 1.01 -12.43 -43.38
CA LYS A 178 0.96 -13.58 -42.48
C LYS A 178 -0.05 -13.35 -41.38
N THR A 179 -0.92 -14.33 -41.15
CA THR A 179 -1.81 -14.31 -39.97
C THR A 179 -0.97 -14.56 -38.72
N LYS A 180 -1.03 -13.63 -37.77
CA LYS A 180 -0.43 -13.74 -36.44
C LYS A 180 -1.54 -13.82 -35.40
N GLN A 181 -1.24 -14.48 -34.28
CA GLN A 181 -2.17 -14.62 -33.17
C GLN A 181 -1.40 -14.65 -31.85
N VAL A 182 -1.96 -14.00 -30.84
CA VAL A 182 -1.53 -14.09 -29.44
C VAL A 182 -2.70 -14.61 -28.63
N VAL A 183 -2.44 -15.62 -27.80
CA VAL A 183 -3.42 -16.33 -26.99
C VAL A 183 -2.96 -16.24 -25.54
N ALA A 184 -3.81 -15.72 -24.66
CA ALA A 184 -3.57 -15.84 -23.23
C ALA A 184 -3.97 -17.26 -22.78
N PRO A 185 -3.16 -17.91 -21.92
CA PRO A 185 -3.55 -19.17 -21.31
C PRO A 185 -4.70 -18.94 -20.31
N VAL A 186 -5.32 -20.04 -19.86
CA VAL A 186 -6.28 -19.99 -18.75
C VAL A 186 -5.68 -19.20 -17.58
N SER A 187 -6.37 -18.13 -17.23
CA SER A 187 -5.88 -17.14 -16.27
C SER A 187 -6.92 -17.00 -15.17
N LEU A 188 -6.64 -17.59 -14.01
CA LEU A 188 -7.45 -17.40 -12.81
C LEU A 188 -6.83 -16.30 -11.95
N ILE A 189 -7.62 -15.28 -11.65
CA ILE A 189 -7.31 -14.28 -10.64
C ILE A 189 -8.21 -14.51 -9.45
N VAL A 190 -7.62 -14.79 -8.29
CA VAL A 190 -8.33 -15.01 -7.03
C VAL A 190 -8.21 -13.75 -6.18
N THR A 191 -9.34 -13.27 -5.67
CA THR A 191 -9.36 -12.26 -4.60
C THR A 191 -9.93 -12.91 -3.35
N ALA A 192 -9.16 -12.91 -2.27
CA ALA A 192 -9.60 -13.45 -0.98
C ALA A 192 -10.06 -12.33 -0.06
N PHE A 193 -11.17 -12.58 0.64
CA PHE A 193 -11.78 -11.68 1.61
C PHE A 193 -11.94 -12.41 2.94
N ALA A 194 -11.57 -11.76 4.05
CA ALA A 194 -11.88 -12.25 5.39
C ALA A 194 -12.29 -11.10 6.29
N SER A 195 -13.32 -11.31 7.11
CA SER A 195 -13.58 -10.43 8.24
C SER A 195 -12.66 -10.82 9.39
N ILE A 196 -12.10 -9.83 10.08
CA ILE A 196 -11.15 -10.01 11.17
C ILE A 196 -11.65 -9.31 12.43
N ALA A 197 -11.42 -9.93 13.59
CA ALA A 197 -11.91 -9.41 14.87
C ALA A 197 -11.08 -8.23 15.39
N ASP A 198 -9.80 -8.19 15.02
CA ASP A 198 -8.86 -7.14 15.43
C ASP A 198 -7.80 -6.91 14.35
N VAL A 199 -7.79 -5.72 13.74
CA VAL A 199 -6.84 -5.35 12.70
C VAL A 199 -5.40 -5.22 13.21
N ARG A 200 -5.18 -4.97 14.51
CA ARG A 200 -3.87 -4.60 15.08
C ARG A 200 -2.84 -5.73 15.03
N GLY A 201 -3.29 -6.97 14.82
CA GLY A 201 -2.43 -8.12 14.61
C GLY A 201 -1.79 -8.18 13.22
N THR A 202 -2.13 -7.26 12.30
CA THR A 202 -1.56 -7.20 10.95
C THR A 202 -0.04 -7.03 11.03
N ARG A 203 0.67 -7.73 10.15
CA ARG A 203 2.12 -7.65 9.97
C ARG A 203 2.43 -7.21 8.55
N THR A 204 3.64 -6.70 8.38
CA THR A 204 4.14 -6.18 7.11
C THR A 204 5.53 -6.72 6.83
N PRO A 205 6.06 -6.53 5.61
CA PRO A 205 7.44 -6.90 5.29
C PRO A 205 8.51 -6.03 5.97
N GLU A 206 8.15 -4.91 6.61
CA GLU A 206 9.09 -4.04 7.34
C GLU A 206 9.90 -4.83 8.37
N LEU A 207 11.20 -5.05 8.08
CA LEU A 207 12.08 -5.72 9.01
C LEU A 207 12.25 -4.89 10.28
N ALA A 208 11.97 -5.52 11.42
CA ALA A 208 12.31 -4.97 12.71
C ALA A 208 13.83 -4.80 12.81
N ARG A 209 14.28 -3.62 13.24
CA ARG A 209 15.70 -3.24 13.38
C ARG A 209 16.26 -3.69 14.73
N GLU A 210 16.04 -4.96 15.07
CA GLU A 210 16.52 -5.61 16.29
C GLU A 210 17.16 -6.97 16.00
N ASP A 211 17.83 -7.57 16.98
CA ASP A 211 18.46 -8.88 16.82
C ASP A 211 17.42 -9.97 16.55
N SER A 212 17.41 -10.46 15.32
CA SER A 212 16.33 -11.27 14.75
C SER A 212 16.85 -12.24 13.69
N ALA A 213 16.01 -13.22 13.36
CA ALA A 213 16.28 -14.21 12.35
C ALA A 213 15.12 -14.30 11.37
N LEU A 214 15.43 -14.60 10.11
CA LEU A 214 14.47 -14.93 9.07
C LEU A 214 14.34 -16.44 8.93
N ILE A 215 13.10 -16.91 8.97
CA ILE A 215 12.72 -18.30 8.74
C ILE A 215 11.90 -18.35 7.45
N LEU A 216 12.37 -19.10 6.46
CA LEU A 216 11.58 -19.47 5.29
C LEU A 216 10.76 -20.71 5.64
N VAL A 217 9.45 -20.63 5.47
CA VAL A 217 8.57 -21.81 5.42
C VAL A 217 8.34 -22.15 3.95
N ASP A 218 8.99 -23.22 3.47
CA ASP A 218 8.99 -23.67 2.08
C ASP A 218 7.90 -24.73 1.83
N LEU A 219 6.73 -24.32 1.36
CA LEU A 219 5.65 -25.26 1.02
C LEU A 219 5.93 -26.06 -0.26
N GLY A 220 6.95 -25.68 -1.04
CA GLY A 220 7.46 -26.46 -2.18
C GLY A 220 8.28 -27.69 -1.79
N ARG A 221 8.61 -27.84 -0.50
CA ARG A 221 9.29 -29.01 0.08
C ARG A 221 10.64 -29.32 -0.60
N GLY A 222 11.38 -28.29 -0.99
CA GLY A 222 12.68 -28.38 -1.65
C GLY A 222 12.63 -28.83 -3.11
N GLN A 223 11.45 -28.94 -3.74
CA GLN A 223 11.34 -29.29 -5.16
C GLN A 223 11.92 -28.20 -6.07
N ASN A 224 11.86 -26.94 -5.63
CA ASN A 224 12.41 -25.78 -6.32
C ASN A 224 12.03 -25.74 -7.82
N ARG A 225 10.73 -25.94 -8.12
CA ARG A 225 10.21 -25.94 -9.49
C ARG A 225 10.31 -24.53 -10.07
N MET A 226 10.78 -24.44 -11.31
CA MET A 226 11.17 -23.16 -11.92
C MET A 226 10.31 -22.78 -13.13
N ALA A 227 9.39 -23.64 -13.56
CA ALA A 227 8.63 -23.35 -14.77
C ALA A 227 7.74 -22.11 -14.58
N GLY A 228 7.79 -21.20 -15.54
CA GLY A 228 7.02 -19.96 -15.52
C GLY A 228 7.56 -18.86 -14.62
N SER A 229 8.65 -19.10 -13.88
CA SER A 229 9.21 -18.09 -12.97
C SER A 229 9.71 -16.85 -13.69
N VAL A 230 9.78 -15.73 -12.97
CA VAL A 230 10.31 -14.47 -13.50
C VAL A 230 11.75 -14.64 -13.99
N LEU A 231 12.59 -15.43 -13.30
CA LEU A 231 13.93 -15.75 -13.79
C LEU A 231 13.89 -16.50 -15.13
N ALA A 232 12.99 -17.47 -15.29
CA ALA A 232 12.85 -18.15 -16.58
C ALA A 232 12.44 -17.16 -17.68
N GLN A 233 11.50 -16.26 -17.38
CA GLN A 233 11.03 -15.24 -18.33
C GLN A 233 12.13 -14.25 -18.73
N THR A 234 12.98 -13.78 -17.79
CA THR A 234 14.10 -12.88 -18.13
C THR A 234 15.15 -13.56 -19.01
N LEU A 235 15.28 -14.88 -18.91
CA LEU A 235 16.13 -15.71 -19.77
C LEU A 235 15.45 -16.11 -21.09
N GLN A 236 14.24 -15.62 -21.38
CA GLN A 236 13.42 -16.01 -22.53
C GLN A 236 13.17 -17.52 -22.62
N GLN A 237 13.05 -18.17 -21.47
CA GLN A 237 12.74 -19.58 -21.30
C GLN A 237 11.43 -19.73 -20.52
N PHE A 238 10.93 -20.98 -20.41
CA PHE A 238 9.79 -21.30 -19.57
C PHE A 238 10.15 -22.28 -18.47
N GLY A 239 10.77 -23.43 -18.79
CA GLY A 239 11.03 -24.54 -17.85
C GLY A 239 9.98 -25.65 -17.95
N ASP A 240 10.17 -26.79 -17.28
CA ASP A 240 9.30 -27.98 -17.41
C ASP A 240 8.59 -28.36 -16.11
N ALA A 241 9.24 -28.23 -14.97
CA ALA A 241 8.65 -28.51 -13.66
C ALA A 241 7.88 -27.29 -13.11
N VAL A 242 6.56 -27.42 -12.97
CA VAL A 242 5.61 -26.35 -12.60
C VAL A 242 5.37 -26.32 -11.08
N PRO A 243 5.57 -25.17 -10.39
CA PRO A 243 5.16 -24.97 -9.00
C PRO A 243 3.68 -25.29 -8.76
N ASP A 244 3.37 -25.91 -7.62
CA ASP A 244 2.01 -26.34 -7.28
C ASP A 244 1.81 -26.50 -5.76
N LEU A 245 0.56 -26.45 -5.31
CA LEU A 245 0.14 -26.85 -3.97
C LEU A 245 -0.15 -28.35 -3.94
N ASP A 246 0.89 -29.15 -3.67
CA ASP A 246 0.78 -30.62 -3.70
C ASP A 246 -0.07 -31.19 -2.54
N ASP A 247 -0.03 -30.57 -1.35
CA ASP A 247 -0.83 -30.95 -0.18
C ASP A 247 -1.54 -29.73 0.43
N PRO A 248 -2.88 -29.62 0.26
CA PRO A 248 -3.66 -28.53 0.84
C PRO A 248 -3.53 -28.38 2.36
N LYS A 249 -3.20 -29.46 3.09
CA LYS A 249 -3.04 -29.41 4.55
C LYS A 249 -1.85 -28.53 4.97
N LEU A 250 -0.82 -28.43 4.15
CA LEU A 250 0.33 -27.58 4.45
C LEU A 250 -0.05 -26.10 4.51
N LEU A 251 -0.99 -25.67 3.66
CA LEU A 251 -1.53 -24.31 3.70
C LEU A 251 -2.34 -24.05 4.97
N VAL A 252 -3.17 -25.03 5.39
CA VAL A 252 -3.89 -24.97 6.68
C VAL A 252 -2.91 -24.86 7.85
N SER A 253 -1.90 -25.73 7.89
CA SER A 253 -0.84 -25.70 8.89
C SER A 253 -0.09 -24.36 8.93
N LEU A 254 0.17 -23.75 7.77
CA LEU A 254 0.84 -22.44 7.69
C LEU A 254 -0.03 -21.35 8.32
N VAL A 255 -1.32 -21.30 7.98
CA VAL A 255 -2.27 -20.33 8.56
C VAL A 255 -2.32 -20.46 10.08
N ASP A 256 -2.47 -21.68 10.59
CA ASP A 256 -2.53 -21.94 12.03
C ASP A 256 -1.21 -21.57 12.74
N ALA A 257 -0.07 -21.92 12.14
CA ALA A 257 1.24 -21.63 12.73
C ALA A 257 1.53 -20.13 12.78
N VAL A 258 1.25 -19.38 11.71
CA VAL A 258 1.47 -17.92 11.69
C VAL A 258 0.54 -17.21 12.67
N ASN A 259 -0.72 -17.64 12.77
CA ASN A 259 -1.63 -17.15 13.81
C ASN A 259 -1.13 -17.44 15.23
N ALA A 260 -0.60 -18.64 15.47
CA ALA A 260 -0.02 -19.00 16.77
C ALA A 260 1.25 -18.18 17.09
N LEU A 261 2.14 -17.97 16.12
CA LEU A 261 3.32 -17.10 16.27
C LEU A 261 2.91 -15.65 16.60
N ARG A 262 1.91 -15.13 15.88
CA ARG A 262 1.35 -13.79 16.12
C ARG A 262 0.75 -13.68 17.53
N ALA A 263 -0.08 -14.63 17.94
CA ALA A 263 -0.71 -14.65 19.26
C ALA A 263 0.30 -14.74 20.41
N GLN A 264 1.43 -15.40 20.18
CA GLN A 264 2.54 -15.51 21.15
C GLN A 264 3.51 -14.31 21.11
N GLY A 265 3.29 -13.32 20.23
CA GLY A 265 4.19 -12.17 20.08
C GLY A 265 5.56 -12.52 19.48
N LEU A 266 5.66 -13.64 18.75
CA LEU A 266 6.90 -14.14 18.15
C LEU A 266 7.14 -13.62 16.72
N LEU A 267 6.09 -13.12 16.05
CA LEU A 267 6.14 -12.65 14.66
C LEU A 267 6.39 -11.14 14.61
N LEU A 268 7.57 -10.74 14.15
CA LEU A 268 7.99 -9.34 13.99
C LEU A 268 7.57 -8.78 12.63
N ALA A 269 7.88 -9.51 11.56
CA ALA A 269 7.56 -9.16 10.18
C ALA A 269 7.14 -10.43 9.41
N TYR A 270 6.36 -10.23 8.36
CA TYR A 270 5.83 -11.28 7.49
C TYR A 270 5.90 -10.80 6.05
N HIS A 271 6.30 -11.68 5.14
CA HIS A 271 6.14 -11.49 3.71
C HIS A 271 6.02 -12.85 3.02
N ASP A 272 5.15 -12.99 2.03
CA ASP A 272 4.99 -14.24 1.31
C ASP A 272 6.10 -14.47 0.26
N ARG A 273 6.19 -15.69 -0.28
CA ARG A 273 7.04 -15.98 -1.44
C ARG A 273 6.14 -16.14 -2.67
N SER A 274 6.32 -15.23 -3.61
CA SER A 274 5.56 -15.15 -4.86
C SER A 274 6.53 -14.89 -6.04
N ASP A 275 6.24 -13.90 -6.90
CA ASP A 275 7.04 -13.62 -8.11
C ASP A 275 8.46 -13.18 -7.75
N GLY A 276 9.46 -13.73 -8.43
CA GLY A 276 10.87 -13.49 -8.11
C GLY A 276 11.40 -14.27 -6.90
N GLY A 277 10.55 -15.08 -6.25
CA GLY A 277 10.92 -16.08 -5.27
C GLY A 277 11.43 -15.51 -3.95
N LEU A 278 12.26 -16.30 -3.26
CA LEU A 278 12.89 -15.92 -1.99
C LEU A 278 13.71 -14.62 -2.14
N TRP A 279 14.35 -14.43 -3.29
CA TRP A 279 15.17 -13.25 -3.55
C TRP A 279 14.36 -11.95 -3.50
N ALA A 280 13.25 -11.89 -4.23
CA ALA A 280 12.38 -10.72 -4.26
C ALA A 280 11.80 -10.44 -2.86
N ALA A 281 11.21 -11.45 -2.22
CA ALA A 281 10.64 -11.30 -0.88
C ALA A 281 11.68 -10.80 0.15
N ALA A 282 12.89 -11.35 0.15
CA ALA A 282 13.94 -10.91 1.05
C ALA A 282 14.40 -9.46 0.77
N CYS A 283 14.51 -9.08 -0.50
CA CYS A 283 14.87 -7.71 -0.88
C CYS A 283 13.77 -6.71 -0.50
N GLU A 284 12.50 -7.04 -0.75
CA GLU A 284 11.35 -6.20 -0.41
C GLU A 284 11.22 -5.98 1.10
N MET A 285 11.46 -7.02 1.90
CA MET A 285 11.58 -6.89 3.36
C MET A 285 12.72 -5.94 3.76
N ALA A 286 13.89 -6.06 3.13
CA ALA A 286 15.04 -5.19 3.38
C ALA A 286 14.77 -3.73 2.98
N PHE A 287 14.04 -3.50 1.87
CA PHE A 287 13.63 -2.18 1.42
C PHE A 287 12.65 -1.54 2.41
N ALA A 288 11.63 -2.29 2.84
CA ALA A 288 10.63 -1.81 3.80
C ALA A 288 11.25 -1.49 5.18
N GLY A 289 12.17 -2.33 5.65
CA GLY A 289 12.90 -2.12 6.91
C GLY A 289 14.10 -1.17 6.81
N HIS A 290 14.42 -0.69 5.60
CA HIS A 290 15.57 0.15 5.29
C HIS A 290 16.86 -0.32 5.97
N THR A 291 17.16 -1.62 5.83
CA THR A 291 18.26 -2.28 6.52
C THR A 291 18.96 -3.27 5.60
N GLY A 292 20.25 -3.53 5.85
CA GLY A 292 20.97 -4.57 5.11
C GLY A 292 20.47 -5.95 5.52
N LEU A 293 20.66 -6.95 4.65
CA LEU A 293 20.21 -8.31 4.89
C LEU A 293 21.25 -9.34 4.48
N SER A 294 21.52 -10.30 5.37
CA SER A 294 22.39 -11.44 5.10
C SER A 294 21.56 -12.70 4.94
N LEU A 295 21.51 -13.25 3.73
CA LEU A 295 20.89 -14.55 3.44
C LEU A 295 21.93 -15.66 3.47
N ASN A 296 21.59 -16.82 4.02
CA ASN A 296 22.37 -18.05 3.91
C ASN A 296 21.49 -19.14 3.27
N VAL A 297 21.96 -19.68 2.14
CA VAL A 297 21.22 -20.68 1.35
C VAL A 297 21.68 -22.12 1.58
N ASP A 298 22.63 -22.38 2.49
CA ASP A 298 23.22 -23.70 2.71
C ASP A 298 22.17 -24.77 3.04
N MET A 299 21.17 -24.38 3.85
CA MET A 299 20.05 -25.25 4.24
C MET A 299 19.05 -25.52 3.10
N LEU A 300 19.12 -24.77 2.00
CA LEU A 300 18.22 -24.89 0.85
C LEU A 300 18.88 -25.64 -0.33
N VAL A 301 20.22 -25.70 -0.35
CA VAL A 301 21.02 -26.29 -1.44
C VAL A 301 21.69 -27.61 -1.05
N THR A 302 21.42 -28.13 0.15
CA THR A 302 22.03 -29.36 0.65
C THR A 302 21.38 -30.58 0.02
N GLU A 303 22.12 -31.31 -0.81
CA GLU A 303 21.68 -32.60 -1.34
C GLU A 303 21.72 -33.68 -0.25
N ALA A 304 20.74 -34.60 -0.28
CA ALA A 304 20.90 -35.91 0.32
C ALA A 304 21.96 -36.69 -0.48
N LEU A 305 23.24 -36.54 -0.11
CA LEU A 305 24.41 -37.36 -0.51
C LEU A 305 24.15 -38.30 -1.69
N GLY A 306 24.03 -37.75 -2.90
CA GLY A 306 23.90 -38.50 -4.14
C GLY A 306 25.25 -38.52 -4.86
N ALA A 307 25.81 -39.72 -5.02
CA ALA A 307 27.14 -40.06 -5.55
C ALA A 307 27.85 -38.99 -6.41
N ASP A 308 29.08 -38.67 -6.01
CA ASP A 308 30.08 -37.94 -6.78
C ASP A 308 30.36 -38.70 -8.09
N VAL A 309 29.70 -38.31 -9.18
CA VAL A 309 29.99 -38.82 -10.53
C VAL A 309 30.42 -37.65 -11.41
N GLY A 310 31.71 -37.55 -11.70
CA GLY A 310 32.31 -36.54 -12.57
C GLY A 310 33.74 -36.91 -12.97
N ASP A 311 34.16 -36.45 -14.16
CA ASP A 311 35.47 -36.73 -14.72
C ASP A 311 36.54 -35.92 -13.97
N ALA A 312 37.55 -36.61 -13.41
CA ALA A 312 38.46 -36.06 -12.38
C ALA A 312 39.27 -34.81 -12.83
N LYS A 313 39.30 -34.52 -14.13
CA LYS A 313 40.05 -33.40 -14.71
C LYS A 313 39.32 -32.05 -14.66
N ASN A 314 37.99 -32.01 -14.53
CA ASN A 314 37.18 -30.77 -14.52
C ASN A 314 36.26 -30.62 -13.29
N TRP A 315 36.52 -31.41 -12.24
CA TRP A 315 35.68 -31.52 -11.04
C TRP A 315 35.34 -30.16 -10.39
N ALA A 316 36.33 -29.28 -10.20
CA ALA A 316 36.13 -27.99 -9.53
C ALA A 316 35.18 -27.04 -10.30
N ALA A 317 35.25 -27.05 -11.63
CA ALA A 317 34.38 -26.23 -12.47
C ALA A 317 32.95 -26.78 -12.52
N GLN A 318 32.80 -28.11 -12.66
CA GLN A 318 31.50 -28.79 -12.68
C GLN A 318 30.74 -28.66 -11.36
N VAL A 319 31.45 -28.77 -10.23
CA VAL A 319 30.89 -28.54 -8.89
C VAL A 319 30.50 -27.08 -8.69
N GLY A 320 31.31 -26.13 -9.17
CA GLY A 320 31.02 -24.70 -9.11
C GLY A 320 29.75 -24.32 -9.86
N GLU A 321 29.56 -24.82 -11.08
CA GLU A 321 28.36 -24.59 -11.90
C GLU A 321 27.11 -25.22 -11.29
N ARG A 322 27.18 -26.48 -10.84
CA ARG A 322 26.05 -27.16 -10.15
C ARG A 322 25.62 -26.42 -8.89
N ARG A 323 26.59 -25.94 -8.09
CA ARG A 323 26.32 -25.14 -6.90
C ARG A 323 25.64 -23.82 -7.24
N ASN A 324 26.08 -23.16 -8.31
CA ASN A 324 25.42 -21.93 -8.79
C ASN A 324 23.98 -22.19 -9.22
N GLU A 325 23.73 -23.25 -9.99
CA GLU A 325 22.38 -23.65 -10.39
C GLU A 325 21.47 -23.92 -9.18
N GLN A 326 21.97 -24.63 -8.17
CA GLN A 326 21.23 -24.86 -6.93
C GLN A 326 20.92 -23.56 -6.19
N THR A 327 21.86 -22.61 -6.14
CA THR A 327 21.64 -21.29 -5.56
C THR A 327 20.58 -20.50 -6.32
N LEU A 328 20.62 -20.52 -7.66
CA LEU A 328 19.59 -19.89 -8.50
C LEU A 328 18.22 -20.51 -8.21
N LYS A 329 18.13 -21.85 -8.20
CA LYS A 329 16.88 -22.56 -7.87
C LYS A 329 16.37 -22.22 -6.48
N ALA A 330 17.22 -22.20 -5.46
CA ALA A 330 16.83 -21.87 -4.08
C ALA A 330 16.31 -20.43 -3.93
N LEU A 331 16.89 -19.48 -4.68
CA LEU A 331 16.53 -18.06 -4.59
C LEU A 331 15.31 -17.68 -5.43
N PHE A 332 15.16 -18.28 -6.62
CA PHE A 332 14.24 -17.79 -7.66
C PHE A 332 13.09 -18.75 -8.00
N ASN A 333 12.96 -19.89 -7.29
CA ASN A 333 11.73 -20.67 -7.40
C ASN A 333 10.56 -19.90 -6.80
N GLU A 334 9.40 -20.05 -7.43
CA GLU A 334 8.15 -19.37 -7.06
C GLU A 334 7.16 -20.40 -6.48
N GLU A 335 7.70 -21.36 -5.72
CA GLU A 335 6.90 -22.25 -4.89
C GLU A 335 6.23 -21.45 -3.76
N LEU A 336 5.09 -21.94 -3.26
CA LEU A 336 4.41 -21.30 -2.13
C LEU A 336 5.29 -21.29 -0.87
N GLY A 337 5.16 -20.24 -0.06
CA GLY A 337 5.90 -20.11 1.18
C GLY A 337 5.79 -18.73 1.79
N ALA A 338 6.49 -18.53 2.90
CA ALA A 338 6.59 -17.23 3.55
C ALA A 338 7.92 -17.05 4.28
N LEU A 339 8.39 -15.81 4.32
CA LEU A 339 9.45 -15.34 5.20
C LEU A 339 8.86 -14.78 6.49
N LEU A 340 9.31 -15.35 7.61
CA LEU A 340 8.91 -14.94 8.95
C LEU A 340 10.13 -14.34 9.65
N GLN A 341 10.01 -13.10 10.13
CA GLN A 341 11.01 -12.53 11.02
C GLN A 341 10.60 -12.79 12.48
N VAL A 342 11.52 -13.34 13.26
CA VAL A 342 11.33 -13.64 14.68
C VAL A 342 12.49 -13.11 15.52
N PRO A 343 12.30 -12.80 16.81
CA PRO A 343 13.40 -12.40 17.69
C PRO A 343 14.46 -13.50 17.76
N ALA A 344 15.74 -13.17 17.67
CA ALA A 344 16.81 -14.17 17.64
C ALA A 344 16.82 -15.03 18.90
N ALA A 345 16.60 -14.40 20.06
CA ALA A 345 16.50 -15.06 21.36
C ALA A 345 15.30 -16.03 21.47
N GLN A 346 14.27 -15.86 20.63
CA GLN A 346 13.05 -16.67 20.64
C GLN A 346 12.90 -17.57 19.41
N ARG A 347 13.93 -17.64 18.56
CA ARG A 347 13.96 -18.48 17.35
C ARG A 347 13.56 -19.94 17.62
N ASP A 348 14.09 -20.53 18.69
CA ASP A 348 13.79 -21.92 19.02
C ASP A 348 12.33 -22.11 19.48
N ALA A 349 11.72 -21.07 20.09
CA ALA A 349 10.30 -21.07 20.40
C ALA A 349 9.46 -21.02 19.12
N ALA A 350 9.81 -20.14 18.18
CA ALA A 350 9.14 -20.06 16.88
C ALA A 350 9.23 -21.39 16.10
N MET A 351 10.42 -22.02 16.06
CA MET A 351 10.61 -23.33 15.44
C MET A 351 9.79 -24.44 16.12
N ARG A 352 9.57 -24.36 17.45
CA ARG A 352 8.67 -25.29 18.15
C ARG A 352 7.21 -25.10 17.75
N VAL A 353 6.77 -23.86 17.52
CA VAL A 353 5.42 -23.59 16.99
C VAL A 353 5.28 -24.22 15.60
N LEU A 354 6.22 -23.95 14.68
CA LEU A 354 6.22 -24.54 13.34
C LEU A 354 6.22 -26.08 13.40
N ARG A 355 6.99 -26.68 14.32
CA ARG A 355 6.97 -28.14 14.55
C ARG A 355 5.61 -28.65 15.03
N THR A 356 4.95 -27.95 15.94
CA THR A 356 3.62 -28.33 16.46
C THR A 356 2.58 -28.42 15.34
N HIS A 357 2.73 -27.59 14.30
CA HIS A 357 1.87 -27.61 13.11
C HIS A 357 2.42 -28.48 11.96
N GLY A 358 3.47 -29.27 12.20
CA GLY A 358 4.03 -30.21 11.20
C GLY A 358 4.95 -29.57 10.14
N LEU A 359 5.33 -28.30 10.29
CA LEU A 359 6.11 -27.55 9.29
C LEU A 359 7.62 -27.59 9.53
N SER A 360 8.10 -28.27 10.57
CA SER A 360 9.52 -28.25 10.95
C SER A 360 10.48 -28.74 9.86
N ALA A 361 10.07 -29.70 9.03
CA ALA A 361 10.90 -30.24 7.95
C ALA A 361 11.01 -29.28 6.75
N HIS A 362 10.18 -28.24 6.73
CA HIS A 362 10.02 -27.28 5.64
C HIS A 362 10.32 -25.86 6.10
N SER A 363 10.89 -25.71 7.31
CA SER A 363 11.19 -24.41 7.92
C SER A 363 12.69 -24.27 8.09
N HIS A 364 13.28 -23.27 7.45
CA HIS A 364 14.74 -23.08 7.40
C HIS A 364 15.09 -21.67 7.87
N VAL A 365 16.08 -21.55 8.75
CA VAL A 365 16.66 -20.24 9.08
C VAL A 365 17.53 -19.81 7.91
N VAL A 366 17.10 -18.78 7.18
CA VAL A 366 17.70 -18.38 5.90
C VAL A 366 18.38 -17.03 5.94
N GLY A 367 18.27 -16.26 7.04
CA GLY A 367 18.94 -14.98 7.09
C GLY A 367 18.73 -14.19 8.36
N LYS A 368 19.30 -12.99 8.38
CA LYS A 368 19.14 -11.98 9.43
C LYS A 368 19.46 -10.58 8.91
N PRO A 369 18.89 -9.52 9.51
CA PRO A 369 19.33 -8.16 9.24
C PRO A 369 20.83 -7.96 9.55
N ASN A 370 21.45 -7.00 8.86
CA ASN A 370 22.81 -6.56 9.12
C ASN A 370 22.92 -5.03 9.11
N ASP A 371 24.00 -4.52 9.68
CA ASP A 371 24.29 -3.08 9.86
C ASP A 371 25.19 -2.49 8.76
N ARG A 372 25.52 -3.27 7.74
CA ARG A 372 26.47 -2.87 6.67
C ARG A 372 25.80 -2.14 5.51
N GLY A 373 24.47 -2.06 5.48
CA GLY A 373 23.73 -1.44 4.38
C GLY A 373 23.83 -2.20 3.06
N ILE A 374 24.11 -3.50 3.11
CA ILE A 374 24.22 -4.38 1.94
C ILE A 374 23.24 -5.55 2.06
N VAL A 375 22.73 -6.00 0.92
CA VAL A 375 22.08 -7.30 0.79
C VAL A 375 23.09 -8.27 0.22
N GLU A 376 23.27 -9.41 0.88
CA GLU A 376 24.27 -10.41 0.54
C GLU A 376 23.72 -11.83 0.65
N VAL A 377 24.28 -12.73 -0.15
CA VAL A 377 23.95 -14.16 -0.14
C VAL A 377 25.20 -14.95 0.19
N TRP A 378 25.09 -15.83 1.19
CA TRP A 378 26.15 -16.72 1.65
C TRP A 378 25.86 -18.16 1.26
N ARG A 379 26.92 -18.82 0.80
CA ARG A 379 26.96 -20.26 0.55
C ARG A 379 28.34 -20.78 0.93
N ASP A 380 28.41 -21.92 1.62
CA ASP A 380 29.65 -22.56 2.07
C ASP A 380 30.57 -21.59 2.83
N ALA A 381 29.98 -20.77 3.71
CA ALA A 381 30.66 -19.70 4.45
C ALA A 381 31.37 -18.64 3.57
N LYS A 382 30.97 -18.52 2.29
CA LYS A 382 31.45 -17.49 1.36
C LYS A 382 30.30 -16.60 0.89
N SER A 383 30.51 -15.29 0.88
CA SER A 383 29.61 -14.35 0.19
C SER A 383 29.73 -14.57 -1.33
N VAL A 384 28.65 -15.06 -1.95
CA VAL A 384 28.56 -15.33 -3.39
C VAL A 384 27.86 -14.20 -4.14
N PHE A 385 27.21 -13.29 -3.42
CA PHE A 385 26.61 -12.06 -3.91
C PHE A 385 26.63 -11.02 -2.79
N ALA A 386 26.92 -9.76 -3.12
CA ALA A 386 26.77 -8.63 -2.20
C ALA A 386 26.58 -7.34 -2.99
N ARG A 387 25.53 -6.58 -2.69
CA ARG A 387 25.26 -5.26 -3.28
C ARG A 387 24.71 -4.28 -2.24
N PRO A 388 25.02 -2.97 -2.35
CA PRO A 388 24.38 -1.95 -1.53
C PRO A 388 22.85 -1.99 -1.66
N LEU A 389 22.14 -1.77 -0.55
CA LEU A 389 20.68 -1.74 -0.52
C LEU A 389 20.11 -0.73 -1.53
N VAL A 390 20.73 0.46 -1.62
CA VAL A 390 20.34 1.53 -2.54
C VAL A 390 20.38 1.09 -4.00
N GLU A 391 21.40 0.33 -4.42
CA GLU A 391 21.52 -0.13 -5.81
C GLU A 391 20.40 -1.12 -6.16
N LEU A 392 20.05 -2.02 -5.24
CA LEU A 392 18.99 -2.99 -5.44
C LEU A 392 17.61 -2.33 -5.43
N GLN A 393 17.38 -1.39 -4.51
CA GLN A 393 16.10 -0.69 -4.43
C GLN A 393 15.89 0.22 -5.65
N GLN A 394 16.94 0.87 -6.16
CA GLN A 394 16.86 1.61 -7.42
C GLN A 394 16.65 0.67 -8.62
N ALA A 395 17.29 -0.49 -8.67
CA ALA A 395 17.03 -1.48 -9.72
C ALA A 395 15.56 -1.94 -9.70
N TRP A 396 15.00 -2.18 -8.51
CA TRP A 396 13.60 -2.53 -8.32
C TRP A 396 12.63 -1.38 -8.63
N ASP A 397 13.03 -0.13 -8.37
CA ASP A 397 12.21 1.06 -8.65
C ASP A 397 12.25 1.52 -10.12
N ASP A 398 13.24 1.07 -10.91
CA ASP A 398 13.50 1.50 -12.30
C ASP A 398 12.24 1.44 -13.20
N THR A 399 11.42 0.41 -13.08
CA THR A 399 10.15 0.29 -13.85
C THR A 399 9.16 1.39 -13.46
N SER A 400 8.94 1.62 -12.17
CA SER A 400 8.09 2.73 -11.69
C SER A 400 8.61 4.07 -12.15
N TRP A 401 9.92 4.31 -11.99
CA TRP A 401 10.57 5.55 -12.41
C TRP A 401 10.36 5.83 -13.90
N ARG A 402 10.62 4.85 -14.77
CA ARG A 402 10.47 5.02 -16.22
C ARG A 402 9.02 5.25 -16.65
N ILE A 403 8.06 4.52 -16.06
CA ILE A 403 6.65 4.72 -16.38
C ILE A 403 6.20 6.12 -15.94
N SER A 404 6.53 6.53 -14.71
CA SER A 404 6.20 7.86 -14.21
C SER A 404 6.87 8.95 -15.05
N LYS A 405 8.11 8.76 -15.50
CA LYS A 405 8.81 9.73 -16.38
C LYS A 405 8.12 9.91 -17.74
N LEU A 406 7.47 8.86 -18.26
CA LEU A 406 6.72 8.91 -19.52
C LEU A 406 5.32 9.52 -19.34
N ARG A 407 4.72 9.37 -18.15
CA ARG A 407 3.33 9.74 -17.87
C ARG A 407 3.19 11.12 -17.20
N ASP A 408 4.09 11.44 -16.28
CA ASP A 408 4.04 12.55 -15.33
C ASP A 408 5.16 13.57 -15.62
N ASN A 409 5.36 14.56 -14.75
CA ASN A 409 6.51 15.47 -14.85
C ASN A 409 7.84 14.71 -14.64
N PRO A 410 8.75 14.67 -15.65
CA PRO A 410 10.01 13.93 -15.56
C PRO A 410 10.90 14.34 -14.38
N ALA A 411 10.90 15.62 -13.99
CA ALA A 411 11.71 16.11 -12.88
C ALA A 411 11.20 15.58 -11.52
N CYS A 412 9.88 15.40 -11.40
CA CYS A 412 9.27 14.78 -10.21
C CYS A 412 9.64 13.29 -10.16
N ALA A 413 9.50 12.57 -11.28
CA ALA A 413 9.89 11.16 -11.37
C ALA A 413 11.38 10.95 -11.02
N ASP A 414 12.27 11.79 -11.56
CA ASP A 414 13.71 11.74 -11.27
C ASP A 414 14.00 12.03 -9.78
N SER A 415 13.31 13.01 -9.19
CA SER A 415 13.43 13.35 -7.77
C SER A 415 12.98 12.21 -6.86
N GLU A 416 11.87 11.55 -7.18
CA GLU A 416 11.36 10.42 -6.40
C GLU A 416 12.26 9.18 -6.49
N HIS A 417 12.77 8.86 -7.67
CA HIS A 417 13.69 7.75 -7.87
C HIS A 417 15.02 7.94 -7.11
N ALA A 418 15.52 9.17 -7.05
CA ALA A 418 16.74 9.50 -6.32
C ALA A 418 16.64 9.26 -4.79
N LEU A 419 15.43 9.16 -4.24
CA LEU A 419 15.20 8.83 -2.82
C LEU A 419 15.19 7.33 -2.55
N ALA A 420 14.99 6.48 -3.57
CA ALA A 420 14.88 5.04 -3.37
C ALA A 420 16.15 4.46 -2.75
N GLY A 421 16.03 3.94 -1.51
CA GLY A 421 17.12 3.31 -0.77
C GLY A 421 18.23 4.24 -0.29
N ARG A 422 18.01 5.57 -0.30
CA ARG A 422 19.00 6.54 0.13
C ARG A 422 19.35 6.36 1.62
N ALA A 423 20.60 6.01 1.92
CA ALA A 423 21.00 5.54 3.26
C ALA A 423 20.91 6.58 4.39
N ASP A 424 20.91 7.87 4.06
CA ASP A 424 20.77 8.95 5.05
C ASP A 424 19.32 9.35 5.31
N ASP A 425 18.35 8.74 4.63
CA ASP A 425 16.93 9.03 4.83
C ASP A 425 16.42 8.36 6.12
N PRO A 426 16.06 9.13 7.18
CA PRO A 426 15.56 8.55 8.42
C PRO A 426 14.11 8.06 8.32
N GLY A 427 13.42 8.33 7.21
CA GLY A 427 11.99 8.03 7.02
C GLY A 427 11.07 8.98 7.80
N LEU A 428 9.76 8.74 7.68
CA LEU A 428 8.74 9.46 8.44
C LEU A 428 8.98 9.36 9.96
N HIS A 429 8.64 10.44 10.68
CA HIS A 429 8.81 10.49 12.14
C HIS A 429 7.73 11.32 12.84
N VAL A 430 7.57 11.08 14.14
CA VAL A 430 6.69 11.86 15.01
C VAL A 430 7.56 12.61 16.04
N ALA A 431 7.45 13.94 16.04
CA ALA A 431 8.07 14.83 17.02
C ALA A 431 7.04 15.86 17.48
N LEU A 432 6.53 15.73 18.71
CA LEU A 432 5.41 16.52 19.22
C LEU A 432 5.87 17.60 20.19
N THR A 433 5.18 18.73 20.19
CA THR A 433 5.35 19.85 21.14
C THR A 433 4.25 19.90 22.20
N PHE A 434 3.36 18.92 22.21
CA PHE A 434 2.25 18.77 23.14
C PHE A 434 2.09 17.29 23.53
N ASP A 435 1.32 17.04 24.59
CA ASP A 435 0.94 15.69 24.99
C ASP A 435 -0.27 15.21 24.15
N PRO A 436 -0.13 14.21 23.28
CA PRO A 436 -1.25 13.70 22.47
C PRO A 436 -2.31 12.98 23.31
N ALA A 437 -2.03 12.59 24.55
CA ALA A 437 -3.01 12.02 25.46
C ALA A 437 -3.92 13.08 26.13
N GLU A 438 -3.53 14.35 26.10
CA GLU A 438 -4.32 15.44 26.68
C GLU A 438 -5.56 15.76 25.82
N ASN A 439 -6.74 15.39 26.32
CA ASN A 439 -8.01 15.79 25.72
C ASN A 439 -8.39 17.23 26.15
N VAL A 440 -7.96 18.22 25.37
CA VAL A 440 -8.27 19.64 25.61
C VAL A 440 -9.76 20.00 25.53
N ALA A 441 -10.59 19.17 24.91
CA ALA A 441 -12.03 19.39 24.85
C ALA A 441 -12.74 18.90 26.12
N ALA A 442 -12.09 18.04 26.92
CA ALA A 442 -12.70 17.37 28.08
C ALA A 442 -13.44 18.31 29.07
N PRO A 443 -12.92 19.50 29.41
CA PRO A 443 -13.62 20.43 30.31
C PRO A 443 -14.99 20.88 29.81
N PHE A 444 -15.25 20.75 28.50
CA PHE A 444 -16.40 21.36 27.84
C PHE A 444 -17.42 20.33 27.32
N LEU A 445 -17.04 19.05 27.23
CA LEU A 445 -17.87 17.99 26.64
C LEU A 445 -19.22 17.79 27.35
N ASN A 446 -19.29 18.09 28.64
CA ASN A 446 -20.50 17.97 29.47
C ASN A 446 -21.28 19.28 29.63
N LEU A 447 -20.80 20.40 29.06
CA LEU A 447 -21.46 21.70 29.16
C LEU A 447 -22.48 21.90 28.04
N ALA A 448 -22.00 21.79 26.80
CA ALA A 448 -22.79 21.93 25.59
C ALA A 448 -22.04 21.29 24.42
N ARG A 449 -22.80 20.88 23.40
CA ARG A 449 -22.26 20.41 22.12
C ARG A 449 -22.65 21.41 21.03
N PRO A 450 -21.76 22.34 20.66
CA PRO A 450 -22.07 23.34 19.64
C PRO A 450 -22.42 22.69 18.31
N LYS A 451 -23.39 23.27 17.60
CA LYS A 451 -23.77 22.78 16.27
C LYS A 451 -22.72 23.16 15.23
N VAL A 452 -22.32 22.18 14.42
CA VAL A 452 -21.44 22.34 13.26
C VAL A 452 -22.12 21.80 12.01
N ALA A 453 -22.07 22.59 10.94
CA ALA A 453 -22.48 22.14 9.61
C ALA A 453 -21.32 21.38 8.95
N ILE A 454 -21.52 20.09 8.69
CA ILE A 454 -20.63 19.29 7.85
C ILE A 454 -21.09 19.50 6.42
N LEU A 455 -20.45 20.46 5.76
CA LEU A 455 -20.89 21.00 4.48
C LEU A 455 -20.39 20.12 3.34
N ARG A 456 -21.30 19.74 2.45
CA ARG A 456 -21.01 18.97 1.24
C ARG A 456 -21.79 19.45 0.01
N GLU A 457 -21.22 19.17 -1.16
CA GLU A 457 -21.82 19.36 -2.48
C GLU A 457 -21.79 18.02 -3.25
N GLN A 458 -22.50 17.93 -4.37
CA GLN A 458 -22.40 16.79 -5.28
C GLN A 458 -20.94 16.48 -5.64
N GLY A 459 -20.49 15.26 -5.36
CA GLY A 459 -19.11 14.81 -5.58
C GLY A 459 -18.17 14.92 -4.36
N VAL A 460 -18.59 15.59 -3.29
CA VAL A 460 -17.89 15.53 -1.99
C VAL A 460 -18.03 14.13 -1.40
N ASN A 461 -16.93 13.55 -0.91
CA ASN A 461 -16.85 12.14 -0.51
C ASN A 461 -16.18 11.89 0.85
N SER A 462 -15.72 12.94 1.53
CA SER A 462 -14.98 12.83 2.81
C SER A 462 -15.74 13.40 4.01
N HIS A 463 -17.07 13.47 3.92
CA HIS A 463 -17.92 14.13 4.92
C HIS A 463 -18.28 13.24 6.11
N VAL A 464 -18.23 11.91 5.97
CA VAL A 464 -18.63 10.97 7.03
C VAL A 464 -17.55 10.90 8.10
N GLU A 465 -16.30 10.71 7.70
CA GLU A 465 -15.13 10.70 8.59
C GLU A 465 -14.93 12.07 9.26
N MET A 466 -15.17 13.16 8.53
CA MET A 466 -15.15 14.53 9.07
C MET A 466 -16.20 14.72 10.16
N SER A 467 -17.43 14.28 9.89
CA SER A 467 -18.53 14.30 10.86
C SER A 467 -18.16 13.53 12.13
N TYR A 468 -17.59 12.34 11.98
CA TYR A 468 -17.17 11.54 13.13
C TYR A 468 -16.06 12.24 13.93
N ALA A 469 -15.02 12.75 13.27
CA ALA A 469 -13.90 13.42 13.94
C ALA A 469 -14.35 14.70 14.69
N MET A 470 -15.20 15.52 14.08
CA MET A 470 -15.79 16.69 14.74
C MET A 470 -16.69 16.29 15.92
N SER A 471 -17.47 15.21 15.79
CA SER A 471 -18.30 14.70 16.88
C SER A 471 -17.45 14.23 18.07
N GLN A 472 -16.33 13.54 17.83
CA GLN A 472 -15.35 13.18 18.86
C GLN A 472 -14.69 14.42 19.49
N GLY A 473 -14.51 15.49 18.73
CA GLY A 473 -14.07 16.78 19.23
C GLY A 473 -15.06 17.48 20.17
N GLY A 474 -16.31 17.02 20.25
CA GLY A 474 -17.33 17.55 21.17
C GLY A 474 -18.46 18.34 20.51
N PHE A 475 -18.71 18.16 19.22
CA PHE A 475 -19.71 18.89 18.44
C PHE A 475 -20.96 18.07 18.11
N ASP A 476 -22.10 18.74 17.97
CA ASP A 476 -23.27 18.15 17.29
C ASP A 476 -23.14 18.44 15.80
N THR A 477 -22.90 17.39 15.03
CA THR A 477 -22.61 17.47 13.59
C THR A 477 -23.87 17.25 12.77
N TYR A 478 -24.11 18.13 11.79
CA TYR A 478 -25.26 18.06 10.90
C TYR A 478 -24.76 17.91 9.47
N ASP A 479 -25.30 16.93 8.75
CA ASP A 479 -25.11 16.83 7.29
C ASP A 479 -25.83 18.00 6.63
N VAL A 480 -25.08 18.89 5.98
CA VAL A 480 -25.64 20.05 5.29
C VAL A 480 -25.18 20.00 3.84
N HIS A 481 -26.09 19.58 2.96
CA HIS A 481 -25.85 19.66 1.54
C HIS A 481 -26.10 21.08 1.04
N MET A 482 -25.39 21.52 0.00
CA MET A 482 -25.64 22.83 -0.62
C MET A 482 -27.09 23.04 -1.07
N SER A 483 -27.80 21.96 -1.43
CA SER A 483 -29.23 22.02 -1.73
C SER A 483 -30.10 22.38 -0.52
N ASP A 484 -29.68 22.04 0.70
CA ASP A 484 -30.40 22.41 1.93
C ASP A 484 -30.31 23.92 2.17
N LEU A 485 -29.13 24.51 1.95
CA LEU A 485 -28.94 25.96 1.99
C LEU A 485 -29.71 26.65 0.87
N HIS A 486 -29.62 26.12 -0.37
CA HIS A 486 -30.29 26.69 -1.54
C HIS A 486 -31.81 26.73 -1.40
N SER A 487 -32.41 25.69 -0.81
CA SER A 487 -33.85 25.60 -0.60
C SER A 487 -34.33 26.24 0.70
N GLY A 488 -33.41 26.74 1.54
CA GLY A 488 -33.74 27.33 2.85
C GLY A 488 -34.18 26.31 3.91
N ARG A 489 -33.95 25.00 3.70
CA ARG A 489 -34.19 23.97 4.73
C ARG A 489 -33.28 24.17 5.94
N VAL A 490 -32.09 24.69 5.69
CA VAL A 490 -31.06 25.00 6.70
C VAL A 490 -30.46 26.37 6.37
N THR A 491 -30.05 27.11 7.39
CA THR A 491 -29.35 28.39 7.25
C THR A 491 -28.07 28.40 8.10
N LEU A 492 -27.00 29.02 7.60
CA LEU A 492 -25.69 28.99 8.27
C LEU A 492 -25.69 29.67 9.66
N ASP A 493 -26.61 30.58 9.92
CA ASP A 493 -26.73 31.26 11.22
C ASP A 493 -27.16 30.34 12.37
N GLN A 494 -27.64 29.13 12.06
CA GLN A 494 -27.97 28.08 13.04
C GLN A 494 -26.72 27.40 13.64
N PHE A 495 -25.54 27.64 13.09
CA PHE A 495 -24.29 26.94 13.44
C PHE A 495 -23.24 27.89 14.02
N LYS A 496 -22.40 27.34 14.90
CA LYS A 496 -21.19 28.03 15.39
C LYS A 496 -20.01 27.85 14.44
N GLY A 497 -20.03 26.81 13.63
CA GLY A 497 -18.99 26.52 12.65
C GLY A 497 -19.53 25.75 11.46
N PHE A 498 -18.79 25.81 10.35
CA PHE A 498 -18.95 24.81 9.30
C PHE A 498 -17.60 24.21 8.89
N VAL A 499 -17.66 23.00 8.36
CA VAL A 499 -16.51 22.34 7.73
C VAL A 499 -16.86 22.02 6.29
N ALA A 500 -16.19 22.66 5.34
CA ALA A 500 -16.25 22.30 3.92
C ALA A 500 -15.38 21.05 3.71
N CYS A 501 -16.02 19.93 3.36
CA CYS A 501 -15.37 18.62 3.32
C CYS A 501 -14.64 18.36 1.99
N GLY A 502 -13.73 17.38 2.00
CA GLY A 502 -12.98 16.96 0.81
C GLY A 502 -13.75 16.07 -0.16
N GLY A 503 -13.24 15.96 -1.38
CA GLY A 503 -13.77 15.13 -2.46
C GLY A 503 -13.52 15.73 -3.84
N PHE A 504 -14.43 15.48 -4.77
CA PHE A 504 -14.33 15.95 -6.16
C PHE A 504 -15.64 16.65 -6.53
N SER A 505 -15.94 17.78 -5.90
CA SER A 505 -17.18 18.52 -6.21
C SER A 505 -17.25 18.84 -7.70
N TYR A 506 -18.37 18.49 -8.35
CA TYR A 506 -18.53 18.56 -9.82
C TYR A 506 -17.42 17.85 -10.63
N GLY A 507 -16.76 16.84 -10.06
CA GLY A 507 -15.64 16.16 -10.70
C GLY A 507 -14.42 17.06 -10.95
N ASP A 508 -14.29 18.14 -10.17
CA ASP A 508 -13.27 19.20 -10.32
C ASP A 508 -13.26 19.89 -11.70
N THR A 509 -14.37 19.76 -12.45
CA THR A 509 -14.54 20.46 -13.72
C THR A 509 -14.54 21.97 -13.48
N LEU A 510 -13.91 22.73 -14.40
CA LEU A 510 -13.70 24.18 -14.30
C LEU A 510 -12.71 24.62 -13.20
N GLY A 511 -12.01 23.67 -12.59
CA GLY A 511 -11.06 23.86 -11.49
C GLY A 511 -11.62 23.34 -10.17
N ALA A 512 -10.79 22.65 -9.39
CA ALA A 512 -11.24 22.02 -8.15
C ALA A 512 -11.75 23.06 -7.13
N GLY A 513 -12.92 22.79 -6.54
CA GLY A 513 -13.62 23.70 -5.61
C GLY A 513 -14.25 24.96 -6.24
N GLU A 514 -13.95 25.29 -7.50
CA GLU A 514 -14.45 26.50 -8.17
C GLU A 514 -15.95 26.42 -8.47
N GLY A 515 -16.44 25.28 -8.98
CA GLY A 515 -17.87 25.09 -9.23
C GLY A 515 -18.70 25.26 -7.96
N TRP A 516 -18.23 24.68 -6.85
CA TRP A 516 -18.85 24.80 -5.54
C TRP A 516 -18.85 26.26 -5.04
N ALA A 517 -17.70 26.93 -5.04
CA ALA A 517 -17.63 28.34 -4.61
C ALA A 517 -18.48 29.27 -5.49
N ARG A 518 -18.47 29.08 -6.82
CA ARG A 518 -19.26 29.89 -7.75
C ARG A 518 -20.76 29.67 -7.59
N SER A 519 -21.19 28.45 -7.23
CA SER A 519 -22.60 28.18 -6.91
C SER A 519 -23.10 29.03 -5.73
N VAL A 520 -22.22 29.30 -4.75
CA VAL A 520 -22.49 30.22 -3.64
C VAL A 520 -22.50 31.67 -4.13
N MET A 521 -21.41 32.09 -4.80
CA MET A 521 -21.23 33.49 -5.21
C MET A 521 -22.26 33.99 -6.23
N PHE A 522 -22.75 33.12 -7.12
CA PHE A 522 -23.74 33.49 -8.14
C PHE A 522 -25.19 33.41 -7.66
N ASN A 523 -25.41 32.93 -6.43
CA ASN A 523 -26.71 33.00 -5.77
C ASN A 523 -26.68 34.11 -4.70
N PRO A 524 -27.40 35.24 -4.89
CA PRO A 524 -27.33 36.37 -3.97
C PRO A 524 -27.70 36.03 -2.52
N VAL A 525 -28.63 35.10 -2.31
CA VAL A 525 -29.06 34.67 -0.97
C VAL A 525 -27.96 33.88 -0.27
N LEU A 526 -27.31 32.97 -1.00
CA LEU A 526 -26.20 32.19 -0.44
C LEU A 526 -24.97 33.09 -0.22
N ALA A 527 -24.61 33.93 -1.18
CA ALA A 527 -23.50 34.88 -1.03
C ALA A 527 -23.68 35.73 0.24
N GLN A 528 -24.86 36.32 0.44
CA GLN A 528 -25.17 37.09 1.63
C GLN A 528 -25.10 36.24 2.92
N GLN A 529 -25.59 35.00 2.87
CA GLN A 529 -25.57 34.10 4.03
C GLN A 529 -24.13 33.72 4.44
N PHE A 530 -23.25 33.43 3.48
CA PHE A 530 -21.84 33.16 3.73
C PHE A 530 -21.10 34.41 4.21
N GLU A 531 -21.28 35.57 3.58
CA GLU A 531 -20.72 36.85 4.03
C GLU A 531 -21.14 37.18 5.47
N ALA A 532 -22.43 37.03 5.80
CA ALA A 532 -22.94 37.25 7.14
C ALA A 532 -22.34 36.26 8.16
N PHE A 533 -22.13 35.00 7.76
CA PHE A 533 -21.44 34.02 8.60
C PHE A 533 -19.98 34.41 8.85
N PHE A 534 -19.27 34.83 7.81
CA PHE A 534 -17.86 35.23 7.90
C PHE A 534 -17.66 36.53 8.70
N GLY A 535 -18.64 37.42 8.69
CA GLY A 535 -18.64 38.69 9.43
C GLY A 535 -18.91 38.57 10.93
N LYS A 536 -19.41 37.43 11.42
CA LYS A 536 -19.52 37.16 12.86
C LYS A 536 -18.14 37.01 13.50
N THR A 537 -18.03 37.30 14.79
CA THR A 537 -16.78 37.21 15.56
C THR A 537 -16.67 35.93 16.40
N ASP A 538 -17.78 35.20 16.54
CA ASP A 538 -17.92 33.99 17.36
C ASP A 538 -18.14 32.72 16.51
N THR A 539 -17.79 32.78 15.22
CA THR A 539 -17.88 31.68 14.27
C THR A 539 -16.51 31.21 13.80
N PHE A 540 -16.45 29.96 13.31
CA PHE A 540 -15.26 29.40 12.66
C PHE A 540 -15.61 28.65 11.36
N ALA A 541 -14.62 28.44 10.51
CA ALA A 541 -14.76 27.56 9.35
C ALA A 541 -13.45 26.81 9.07
N LEU A 542 -13.59 25.55 8.66
CA LEU A 542 -12.49 24.73 8.18
C LEU A 542 -12.78 24.27 6.75
N GLY A 543 -11.80 24.39 5.86
CA GLY A 543 -11.85 23.77 4.54
C GLY A 543 -10.76 22.72 4.42
N VAL A 544 -11.13 21.49 4.07
CA VAL A 544 -10.18 20.38 3.88
C VAL A 544 -10.18 19.91 2.43
N CYS A 545 -9.01 19.83 1.80
CA CYS A 545 -8.81 19.45 0.41
C CYS A 545 -9.74 20.21 -0.56
N ASN A 546 -10.84 19.60 -1.01
CA ASN A 546 -11.81 20.27 -1.88
C ASN A 546 -12.53 21.44 -1.19
N GLY A 547 -12.77 21.32 0.12
CA GLY A 547 -13.22 22.44 0.93
C GLY A 547 -12.16 23.53 1.12
N CYS A 548 -10.87 23.19 1.13
CA CYS A 548 -9.79 24.18 1.12
C CYS A 548 -9.79 24.98 -0.18
N GLN A 549 -9.89 24.29 -1.32
CA GLN A 549 -10.00 24.91 -2.64
C GLN A 549 -11.25 25.79 -2.74
N MET A 550 -12.40 25.31 -2.24
CA MET A 550 -13.65 26.07 -2.19
C MET A 550 -13.52 27.33 -1.32
N LEU A 551 -12.98 27.21 -0.10
CA LEU A 551 -12.76 28.39 0.76
C LEU A 551 -11.77 29.37 0.16
N ALA A 552 -10.71 28.87 -0.48
CA ALA A 552 -9.79 29.71 -1.23
C ALA A 552 -10.54 30.46 -2.32
N ALA A 553 -11.38 29.80 -3.13
CA ALA A 553 -12.21 30.46 -4.13
C ALA A 553 -13.20 31.49 -3.54
N LEU A 554 -13.69 31.28 -2.30
CA LEU A 554 -14.49 32.25 -1.54
C LEU A 554 -13.68 33.35 -0.84
N SER A 555 -12.35 33.37 -0.93
CA SER A 555 -11.51 34.35 -0.21
C SER A 555 -11.91 35.83 -0.39
N PRO A 556 -12.49 36.29 -1.53
CA PRO A 556 -12.96 37.68 -1.65
C PRO A 556 -14.03 38.09 -0.63
N ILE A 557 -14.80 37.14 -0.09
CA ILE A 557 -15.86 37.38 0.90
C ILE A 557 -15.47 36.94 2.32
N ILE A 558 -14.24 36.45 2.52
CA ILE A 558 -13.71 36.02 3.81
C ILE A 558 -12.78 37.12 4.36
N PRO A 559 -13.15 37.82 5.45
CA PRO A 559 -12.30 38.84 6.04
C PRO A 559 -10.93 38.27 6.44
N GLY A 560 -9.85 38.89 5.95
CA GLY A 560 -8.47 38.50 6.28
C GLY A 560 -7.90 37.36 5.42
N ALA A 561 -8.60 36.94 4.35
CA ALA A 561 -8.14 35.90 3.41
C ALA A 561 -7.57 36.46 2.08
N GLN A 562 -7.32 37.77 1.99
CA GLN A 562 -6.91 38.42 0.73
C GLN A 562 -5.57 37.89 0.19
N ASP A 563 -4.69 37.46 1.10
CA ASP A 563 -3.36 36.94 0.77
C ASP A 563 -3.35 35.43 0.47
N TRP A 564 -4.50 34.75 0.48
CA TRP A 564 -4.56 33.31 0.25
C TRP A 564 -4.26 32.94 -1.22
N PRO A 565 -3.52 31.83 -1.45
CA PRO A 565 -3.21 31.37 -2.79
C PRO A 565 -4.47 30.88 -3.53
N LYS A 566 -4.35 30.68 -4.83
CA LYS A 566 -5.21 29.74 -5.54
C LYS A 566 -4.56 28.36 -5.48
N PHE A 567 -5.33 27.32 -5.22
CA PHE A 567 -4.83 25.95 -5.31
C PHE A 567 -5.08 25.43 -6.72
N THR A 568 -4.02 24.99 -7.40
CA THR A 568 -4.06 24.53 -8.80
C THR A 568 -3.35 23.20 -8.97
N ARG A 569 -3.29 22.69 -10.21
CA ARG A 569 -2.69 21.40 -10.57
C ARG A 569 -1.31 21.22 -9.92
N ASN A 570 -1.10 20.03 -9.33
CA ASN A 570 0.19 19.66 -8.76
C ASN A 570 1.29 19.75 -9.83
N ARG A 571 2.51 20.15 -9.44
CA ARG A 571 3.65 20.21 -10.37
C ARG A 571 4.06 18.85 -10.96
N SER A 572 3.66 17.75 -10.33
CA SER A 572 3.85 16.40 -10.88
C SER A 572 2.96 16.11 -12.09
N GLU A 573 1.95 16.95 -12.36
CA GLU A 573 0.86 16.71 -13.33
C GLU A 573 -0.02 15.50 -12.97
N GLN A 574 0.11 14.98 -11.75
CA GLN A 574 -0.54 13.75 -11.31
C GLN A 574 -1.33 13.95 -10.01
N PHE A 575 -2.33 13.09 -9.80
CA PHE A 575 -2.96 12.94 -8.48
C PHE A 575 -1.97 12.31 -7.50
N GLU A 576 -1.90 12.84 -6.29
CA GLU A 576 -0.98 12.35 -5.27
C GLU A 576 -1.74 11.85 -4.04
N ALA A 577 -1.74 10.53 -3.86
CA ALA A 577 -2.13 9.85 -2.63
C ALA A 577 -0.87 9.49 -1.82
N ARG A 578 -0.58 10.22 -0.75
CA ARG A 578 0.65 10.09 0.03
C ARG A 578 0.36 10.12 1.53
N LEU A 579 1.23 9.49 2.32
CA LEU A 579 1.42 9.86 3.72
C LEU A 579 2.64 10.78 3.75
N SER A 580 2.45 12.06 4.02
CA SER A 580 3.50 13.08 3.90
C SER A 580 3.89 13.63 5.26
N GLN A 581 5.18 13.90 5.45
CA GLN A 581 5.70 14.56 6.64
C GLN A 581 5.36 16.05 6.58
N VAL A 582 4.72 16.57 7.64
CA VAL A 582 4.44 18.00 7.78
C VAL A 582 4.97 18.55 9.09
N GLU A 583 5.18 19.86 9.11
CA GLU A 583 5.42 20.67 10.31
C GLU A 583 4.27 21.64 10.50
N VAL A 584 3.73 21.71 11.72
CA VAL A 584 2.77 22.73 12.12
C VAL A 584 3.52 24.00 12.52
N LEU A 585 3.16 25.12 11.91
CA LEU A 585 3.79 26.41 12.12
C LEU A 585 3.05 27.21 13.20
N GLU A 586 3.78 28.12 13.85
CA GLU A 586 3.16 29.13 14.72
C GLU A 586 2.23 30.00 13.87
N SER A 587 0.95 30.04 14.23
CA SER A 587 -0.07 30.79 13.49
C SER A 587 -1.26 31.14 14.38
N PRO A 588 -2.10 32.10 13.98
CA PRO A 588 -3.33 32.42 14.71
C PRO A 588 -4.39 31.30 14.69
N SER A 589 -4.23 30.25 13.87
CA SER A 589 -5.29 29.27 13.62
C SER A 589 -5.78 28.61 14.91
N ILE A 590 -7.08 28.74 15.18
CA ILE A 590 -7.69 28.17 16.39
C ILE A 590 -7.57 26.64 16.42
N PHE A 591 -7.49 26.00 15.26
CA PHE A 591 -7.41 24.55 15.13
C PHE A 591 -6.05 23.99 15.55
N PHE A 592 -4.98 24.78 15.44
CA PHE A 592 -3.61 24.31 15.66
C PHE A 592 -2.95 24.92 16.91
N ALA A 593 -3.76 25.53 17.78
CA ALA A 593 -3.30 26.08 19.05
C ALA A 593 -2.52 25.04 19.88
N GLY A 594 -1.29 25.39 20.26
CA GLY A 594 -0.40 24.52 21.03
C GLY A 594 0.26 23.37 20.25
N MET A 595 0.10 23.32 18.92
CA MET A 595 0.72 22.29 18.08
C MET A 595 1.97 22.78 17.33
N ALA A 596 2.27 24.08 17.37
CA ALA A 596 3.39 24.68 16.64
C ALA A 596 4.73 23.99 16.96
N GLY A 597 5.54 23.77 15.92
CA GLY A 597 6.81 23.03 15.98
C GLY A 597 6.66 21.51 15.94
N SER A 598 5.44 20.96 16.03
CA SER A 598 5.23 19.52 15.87
C SER A 598 5.47 19.08 14.44
N ARG A 599 6.14 17.94 14.26
CA ARG A 599 6.32 17.25 12.98
C ARG A 599 5.67 15.88 13.05
N LEU A 600 4.79 15.59 12.11
CA LEU A 600 4.03 14.35 12.09
C LEU A 600 3.53 14.03 10.67
N PRO A 601 3.31 12.75 10.33
CA PRO A 601 2.76 12.37 9.03
C PRO A 601 1.26 12.71 8.93
N ILE A 602 0.79 13.04 7.73
CA ILE A 602 -0.63 13.30 7.43
C ILE A 602 -1.03 12.72 6.07
N ALA A 603 -2.29 12.30 5.95
CA ALA A 603 -2.85 11.83 4.68
C ALA A 603 -2.97 12.98 3.67
N VAL A 604 -2.50 12.74 2.45
CA VAL A 604 -2.57 13.62 1.29
C VAL A 604 -3.27 12.85 0.17
N ALA A 605 -4.27 13.45 -0.47
CA ALA A 605 -5.02 12.83 -1.55
C ALA A 605 -5.61 13.89 -2.48
N HIS A 606 -4.80 14.46 -3.38
CA HIS A 606 -5.27 15.54 -4.26
C HIS A 606 -4.45 15.67 -5.56
N GLY A 607 -5.10 16.15 -6.63
CA GLY A 607 -4.46 16.48 -7.91
C GLY A 607 -4.26 17.98 -8.15
N GLU A 608 -4.92 18.84 -7.37
CA GLU A 608 -4.90 20.29 -7.51
C GLU A 608 -4.60 21.00 -6.17
N GLY A 609 -3.46 20.71 -5.54
CA GLY A 609 -3.09 21.34 -4.26
C GLY A 609 -1.83 22.17 -4.29
N TYR A 610 -1.33 22.52 -5.46
CA TYR A 610 -0.21 23.46 -5.58
C TYR A 610 -0.69 24.87 -5.20
N ALA A 611 -0.06 25.49 -4.18
CA ALA A 611 -0.34 26.85 -3.74
C ALA A 611 0.25 27.87 -4.75
N ASP A 612 -0.58 28.31 -5.68
CA ASP A 612 -0.21 29.17 -6.79
C ASP A 612 -0.44 30.66 -6.47
N PHE A 613 0.60 31.30 -5.96
CA PHE A 613 0.63 32.74 -5.69
C PHE A 613 0.75 33.60 -6.96
N SER A 614 1.07 33.01 -8.12
CA SER A 614 1.06 33.76 -9.39
C SER A 614 -0.36 34.10 -9.84
N GLN A 615 -1.35 33.31 -9.39
CA GLN A 615 -2.76 33.48 -9.73
C GLN A 615 -3.51 34.33 -8.70
N ARG A 616 -3.15 34.25 -7.40
CA ARG A 616 -3.80 35.00 -6.33
C ARG A 616 -2.98 35.01 -5.04
N GLY A 617 -3.13 36.07 -4.24
CA GLY A 617 -2.59 36.17 -2.88
C GLY A 617 -1.17 36.73 -2.83
N ASP A 618 -0.55 36.69 -1.65
CA ASP A 618 0.81 37.19 -1.42
C ASP A 618 1.56 36.26 -0.47
N ALA A 619 2.54 35.53 -1.00
CA ALA A 619 3.33 34.55 -0.25
C ALA A 619 4.08 35.16 0.94
N ALA A 620 4.39 36.46 0.92
CA ALA A 620 5.09 37.14 2.01
C ALA A 620 4.13 37.55 3.16
N LYS A 621 2.83 37.65 2.91
CA LYS A 621 1.83 38.11 3.88
C LYS A 621 0.91 37.01 4.41
N VAL A 622 0.71 35.97 3.60
CA VAL A 622 -0.14 34.83 3.93
C VAL A 622 0.19 34.25 5.31
N LYS A 623 -0.83 33.94 6.11
CA LYS A 623 -0.64 33.29 7.41
C LYS A 623 -0.56 31.79 7.20
N ALA A 624 0.66 31.30 7.00
CA ALA A 624 0.96 29.88 6.88
C ALA A 624 0.67 29.15 8.22
N VAL A 625 0.06 27.97 8.13
CA VAL A 625 -0.29 27.13 9.29
C VAL A 625 0.50 25.82 9.28
N MET A 626 0.81 25.31 8.10
CA MET A 626 1.45 24.00 7.93
C MET A 626 2.27 23.99 6.66
N ARG A 627 3.39 23.26 6.69
CA ARG A 627 4.23 23.01 5.53
C ARG A 627 4.72 21.57 5.46
N TYR A 628 4.98 21.08 4.25
CA TYR A 628 5.72 19.87 4.01
C TYR A 628 7.19 20.04 4.40
N VAL A 629 7.74 19.00 5.02
CA VAL A 629 9.15 18.92 5.38
C VAL A 629 9.74 17.60 4.87
N ASP A 630 11.05 17.56 4.66
CA ASP A 630 11.74 16.30 4.44
C ASP A 630 11.76 15.44 5.71
N HIS A 631 12.24 14.21 5.59
CA HIS A 631 12.38 13.28 6.71
C HIS A 631 13.40 13.74 7.77
N HIS A 632 14.24 14.75 7.48
CA HIS A 632 15.08 15.41 8.49
C HIS A 632 14.37 16.57 9.21
N GLY A 633 13.13 16.87 8.84
CA GLY A 633 12.32 17.94 9.39
C GLY A 633 12.65 19.33 8.83
N LYS A 634 13.31 19.42 7.67
CA LYS A 634 13.58 20.70 7.00
C LYS A 634 12.47 21.01 5.98
N PRO A 635 11.98 22.25 5.86
CA PRO A 635 11.06 22.64 4.80
C PRO A 635 11.60 22.28 3.42
N THR A 636 10.74 21.74 2.56
CA THR A 636 11.15 21.21 1.26
C THR A 636 10.17 21.52 0.13
N GLU A 637 10.73 21.65 -1.08
CA GLU A 637 10.00 21.67 -2.35
C GLU A 637 10.30 20.43 -3.19
N ALA A 638 11.13 19.50 -2.68
CA ALA A 638 11.49 18.29 -3.39
C ALA A 638 10.34 17.30 -3.40
N TYR A 639 10.03 16.77 -4.60
CA TYR A 639 9.02 15.73 -4.77
C TYR A 639 9.59 14.34 -4.38
N PRO A 640 8.80 13.45 -3.76
CA PRO A 640 7.40 13.59 -3.35
C PRO A 640 7.22 14.07 -1.89
N LEU A 641 8.32 14.43 -1.21
CA LEU A 641 8.30 14.91 0.18
C LEU A 641 7.39 16.15 0.32
N ASN A 642 7.46 17.04 -0.67
CA ASN A 642 6.41 17.97 -1.03
C ASN A 642 5.67 17.42 -2.26
N PRO A 643 4.46 16.84 -2.09
CA PRO A 643 3.80 16.09 -3.16
C PRO A 643 3.29 16.98 -4.30
N ASN A 644 3.09 18.28 -4.06
CA ASN A 644 2.44 19.16 -5.03
C ASN A 644 3.33 20.29 -5.55
N GLY A 645 4.51 20.48 -4.95
CA GLY A 645 5.50 21.47 -5.33
C GLY A 645 5.25 22.87 -4.76
N SER A 646 4.36 23.03 -3.77
CA SER A 646 4.00 24.33 -3.21
C SER A 646 5.22 25.07 -2.63
N PRO A 647 5.36 26.39 -2.86
CA PRO A 647 6.51 27.16 -2.39
C PRO A 647 6.71 27.07 -0.87
N GLY A 648 7.95 26.85 -0.43
CA GLY A 648 8.31 26.68 0.99
C GLY A 648 7.61 25.50 1.69
N GLY A 649 7.01 24.58 0.93
CA GLY A 649 6.23 23.47 1.46
C GLY A 649 4.79 23.81 1.84
N LEU A 650 4.30 25.03 1.60
CA LEU A 650 3.00 25.50 2.11
C LEU A 650 1.84 24.53 1.77
N THR A 651 1.05 24.15 2.79
CA THR A 651 -0.11 23.26 2.59
C THR A 651 -1.35 23.63 3.42
N ALA A 652 -1.23 24.65 4.28
CA ALA A 652 -2.35 25.20 5.04
C ALA A 652 -2.18 26.70 5.30
N VAL A 653 -3.30 27.42 5.28
CA VAL A 653 -3.38 28.86 5.53
C VAL A 653 -4.53 29.20 6.47
N THR A 654 -4.42 30.34 7.17
CA THR A 654 -5.48 30.86 8.05
C THR A 654 -5.71 32.36 7.82
N THR A 655 -6.81 32.89 8.34
CA THR A 655 -7.03 34.34 8.46
C THR A 655 -6.25 34.93 9.63
N ALA A 656 -6.08 36.26 9.63
CA ALA A 656 -5.34 36.98 10.67
C ALA A 656 -5.91 36.80 12.09
N ASP A 657 -7.22 36.57 12.21
CA ASP A 657 -7.90 36.28 13.47
C ASP A 657 -7.98 34.77 13.79
N GLY A 658 -7.48 33.90 12.90
CA GLY A 658 -7.35 32.47 13.15
C GLY A 658 -8.60 31.62 12.95
N ARG A 659 -9.76 32.23 12.71
CA ARG A 659 -11.07 31.53 12.76
C ARG A 659 -11.41 30.76 11.50
N TYR A 660 -10.82 31.13 10.37
CA TYR A 660 -11.02 30.47 9.09
C TYR A 660 -9.71 29.87 8.62
N THR A 661 -9.67 28.55 8.49
CA THR A 661 -8.46 27.80 8.13
C THR A 661 -8.75 26.88 6.94
N ALA A 662 -7.84 26.85 5.97
CA ALA A 662 -7.93 26.03 4.77
C ALA A 662 -6.68 25.15 4.68
N ILE A 663 -6.87 23.83 4.61
CA ILE A 663 -5.80 22.82 4.60
C ILE A 663 -5.96 21.84 3.44
N MET A 664 -4.90 21.55 2.70
CA MET A 664 -4.94 20.50 1.66
C MET A 664 -4.94 19.07 2.22
N PRO A 665 -4.12 18.73 3.24
CA PRO A 665 -4.08 17.37 3.79
C PRO A 665 -5.31 17.03 4.65
N HIS A 666 -5.54 15.74 4.89
CA HIS A 666 -6.74 15.20 5.53
C HIS A 666 -6.47 14.69 6.95
N ALA A 667 -6.58 15.56 7.96
CA ALA A 667 -6.47 15.17 9.37
C ALA A 667 -7.61 14.25 9.83
N GLU A 668 -8.80 14.39 9.24
CA GLU A 668 -10.01 13.60 9.52
C GLU A 668 -9.95 12.17 8.99
N ARG A 669 -9.00 11.87 8.10
CA ARG A 669 -8.77 10.49 7.63
C ARG A 669 -7.80 9.72 8.51
N VAL A 670 -7.08 10.43 9.39
CA VAL A 670 -6.00 9.90 10.24
C VAL A 670 -6.10 10.38 11.69
N PHE A 671 -7.31 10.53 12.22
CA PHE A 671 -7.52 10.97 13.62
C PHE A 671 -7.24 9.85 14.64
N ARG A 672 -7.04 8.61 14.21
CA ARG A 672 -6.57 7.47 15.02
C ARG A 672 -5.25 6.93 14.47
N ASN A 673 -4.36 6.46 15.33
CA ASN A 673 -3.11 5.83 14.87
C ASN A 673 -3.36 4.58 14.02
N VAL A 674 -4.42 3.81 14.32
CA VAL A 674 -4.82 2.64 13.52
C VAL A 674 -5.19 2.97 12.07
N GLN A 675 -5.52 4.23 11.74
CA GLN A 675 -5.87 4.65 10.38
C GLN A 675 -4.65 5.12 9.55
N MET A 676 -3.48 5.25 10.19
CA MET A 676 -2.29 5.75 9.51
C MET A 676 -1.56 4.60 8.83
N SER A 677 -1.17 4.81 7.57
CA SER A 677 -0.27 3.90 6.84
C SER A 677 0.98 3.57 7.67
N TRP A 678 1.51 4.57 8.36
CA TRP A 678 2.57 4.39 9.33
C TRP A 678 2.34 5.33 10.52
N SER A 679 2.59 4.83 11.73
CA SER A 679 2.57 5.64 12.96
C SER A 679 3.67 5.16 13.91
N GLY A 680 4.33 6.12 14.57
CA GLY A 680 5.21 5.84 15.71
C GLY A 680 4.46 5.76 17.06
N GLY A 681 3.14 5.95 17.07
CA GLY A 681 2.31 5.92 18.27
C GLY A 681 1.63 4.57 18.51
N ASP A 682 1.06 4.39 19.70
CA ASP A 682 0.21 3.22 19.99
C ASP A 682 -0.97 3.17 19.02
N THR A 683 -1.08 2.08 18.26
CA THR A 683 -2.14 1.81 17.28
C THR A 683 -3.53 1.94 17.89
N SER A 684 -3.70 1.67 19.19
CA SER A 684 -4.99 1.77 19.89
C SER A 684 -5.39 3.20 20.25
N ALA A 685 -4.45 4.13 20.27
CA ALA A 685 -4.67 5.51 20.70
C ALA A 685 -5.17 6.41 19.55
N PRO A 686 -5.81 7.55 19.90
CA PRO A 686 -5.98 8.66 18.96
C PRO A 686 -4.64 9.07 18.37
N SER A 687 -4.66 9.50 17.11
CA SER A 687 -3.48 10.14 16.52
C SER A 687 -3.36 11.56 17.06
N PRO A 688 -2.16 12.16 17.03
CA PRO A 688 -1.97 13.56 17.41
C PRO A 688 -2.88 14.55 16.65
N TRP A 689 -3.37 14.18 15.46
CA TRP A 689 -4.33 15.00 14.71
C TRP A 689 -5.70 15.15 15.40
N ALA A 690 -6.06 14.26 16.34
CA ALA A 690 -7.28 14.42 17.14
C ALA A 690 -7.29 15.75 17.92
N ARG A 691 -6.11 16.29 18.29
CA ARG A 691 -5.95 17.59 18.95
C ARG A 691 -6.59 18.73 18.17
N MET A 692 -6.55 18.66 16.83
CA MET A 692 -7.09 19.69 15.94
C MET A 692 -8.57 19.95 16.19
N PHE A 693 -9.36 18.87 16.31
CA PHE A 693 -10.81 18.95 16.53
C PHE A 693 -11.14 19.39 17.96
N GLY A 694 -10.35 18.93 18.94
CA GLY A 694 -10.50 19.35 20.33
C GLY A 694 -10.16 20.82 20.56
N ASN A 695 -9.17 21.35 19.84
CA ASN A 695 -8.80 22.77 19.88
C ASN A 695 -9.96 23.67 19.43
N ALA A 696 -10.67 23.30 18.36
CA ALA A 696 -11.87 24.02 17.93
C ALA A 696 -12.95 24.05 19.02
N ARG A 697 -13.17 22.92 19.72
CA ARG A 697 -14.11 22.87 20.84
C ARG A 697 -13.67 23.76 21.99
N LYS A 698 -12.39 23.76 22.35
CA LYS A 698 -11.83 24.60 23.41
C LYS A 698 -11.97 26.09 23.11
N TRP A 699 -11.81 26.50 21.85
CA TRP A 699 -11.95 27.90 21.45
C TRP A 699 -13.39 28.44 21.65
N ILE A 700 -14.41 27.61 21.43
CA ILE A 700 -15.82 28.02 21.57
C ILE A 700 -16.24 28.22 23.02
N GLY A 701 -15.67 27.46 23.97
CA GLY A 701 -16.12 27.41 25.35
C GLY A 701 -17.19 26.36 25.56
#